data_AF-A0A814FV43-F1
#
_entry.id   AF-A0A814FV43-F1
#
_cell.length_a   1.000
_cell.length_b   1.000
_cell.length_c   1.000
_cell.angle_alpha   90.00
_cell.angle_beta   90.00
_cell.angle_gamma   90.00
#
_symmetry.space_group_name_H-M   'P 1'
#
loop_
_entity.id
_entity.type
_entity.pdbx_description
1 polymer ?
#
loop_
_entity_poly.entity_id
_entity_poly.type
_entity_poly.pdbx_seq_one_letter_code
_entity_poly.pdbx_strand_id
1 'polypeptide(L)'
;MADSEQPLLSSTENREKHSVVVIGGGWSGLYALKYLLGEGLDAHLYENRSNIGGIWYFDENENVSGVYKSAHVTSSKTFLHASDFPFPKTIGEFPSHEEVLAYLHSYADHFKLWSNIHLNSKIVRVEPQWSLILNDGLKIIDCNYLVVCSGQHQIASDPRSSYPFNQFTGTFSHSITYKTPYDNKFINKRILVVGGGETASDLAVELSATIAKHVYMSIRGGQWFQARLLGQQPADIMYTMLMRLYGYYDTILVRCWRRIFFVPMWGVGGTGIREWTPTVPFLHGFINKSREIVDHVALNRVIPKRGIKTINEQLITFDKEENPIEIDHILLCTGFQWTHPFFSSTDIHDLYKLVFASGVDGTLAFVGTARPVFGSIPAMAELQARWVAAVFSGRRRLPSEKVMAKSRRAYWARHANLYPHDHKRLKQLVNLFEYSDVIGDELGVRVALFYLFFRHPRSWYRIYCASPWSPFLFRIGRLSSDDEKLAYQRHLACIPEKDQAFHRYNDVMLSAYNDIYFEFETYEEFRKERLKLNYDSTLKLWYSLPNGLPTLDNNLVRRQTIKQQRARLRKMKFFAFFCTLFKKTFLKKKIQSKGFRLWNETLNVPTLEDESLYGIYKSMGRITTEFLNKGRRYDETISYEELFKAGRTVWFMIAFQMQLNLPLILTDSIFGYNMLYPYTDDLVDSNDVSREAKVDFAKLFHERLLIGEPTYDSQVHFDGKQSNVAELKLPSSLQSQANRIVKIFDMVKFIENDWKRGGEYEGVYMSLATIHESQMKSTLQHARTEDSYAPTMTQVEQVSAEKGGASLIAAGFLIEGRLTRAKIAYLEYLGFGLQLLDDLQDVKEDMKNNHRTIFTQTLAEGRPLDVPTARLIQYCYCAPAYEKFSDDQRTISDRKTGVTLAQYVRVSMMMFSVVLVLEAASRLQEYYSKEFYRELSSLSPFTFNDLKAARVEETLWAIVRNQWF
;
A
#
# COMPACT_ATOMS: atom_id res chain seq x y z
N MET A 1 19.24 -80.26 16.42
CA MET A 1 20.51 -80.81 15.92
C MET A 1 21.46 -79.65 15.75
N ALA A 2 22.58 -79.73 16.45
CA ALA A 2 23.90 -79.13 16.19
C ALA A 2 24.02 -77.83 15.38
N ASP A 3 24.62 -76.84 16.03
CA ASP A 3 25.78 -76.07 15.57
C ASP A 3 25.83 -75.61 14.10
N SER A 4 25.67 -74.31 13.94
CA SER A 4 26.71 -73.55 13.25
C SER A 4 26.89 -72.20 13.95
N GLU A 5 27.65 -72.21 15.05
CA GLU A 5 28.44 -71.05 15.45
C GLU A 5 29.30 -70.66 14.24
N GLN A 6 28.92 -69.58 13.54
CA GLN A 6 29.88 -68.86 12.73
C GLN A 6 30.77 -68.05 13.66
N PRO A 7 32.09 -68.07 13.48
CA PRO A 7 32.99 -67.46 14.42
C PRO A 7 32.76 -65.95 14.45
N LEU A 8 32.62 -65.41 15.67
CA LEU A 8 32.94 -64.03 16.00
C LEU A 8 34.38 -63.76 15.54
N LEU A 9 34.55 -63.40 14.26
CA LEU A 9 35.74 -62.75 13.77
C LEU A 9 35.95 -61.51 14.66
N SER A 10 37.12 -61.46 15.28
CA SER A 10 37.60 -60.48 16.24
C SER A 10 36.98 -59.09 16.03
N SER A 11 36.07 -58.75 16.95
CA SER A 11 35.12 -57.63 16.96
C SER A 11 35.73 -56.23 17.18
N THR A 12 36.98 -56.01 16.73
CA THR A 12 37.68 -54.72 16.89
C THR A 12 37.98 -54.01 15.57
N GLU A 13 38.15 -54.72 14.44
CA GLU A 13 38.51 -54.06 13.16
C GLU A 13 37.33 -53.32 12.50
N ASN A 14 36.09 -53.70 12.79
CA ASN A 14 34.89 -53.07 12.20
C ASN A 14 34.20 -52.05 13.14
N ARG A 15 34.85 -51.67 14.24
CA ARG A 15 34.29 -50.80 15.26
C ARG A 15 35.06 -49.50 15.35
N GLU A 16 34.46 -48.41 14.88
CA GLU A 16 35.03 -47.08 14.97
C GLU A 16 34.50 -46.37 16.22
N LYS A 17 35.33 -45.52 16.84
CA LYS A 17 34.94 -44.75 18.02
C LYS A 17 35.26 -43.29 17.79
N HIS A 18 34.24 -42.45 17.93
CA HIS A 18 34.35 -41.01 17.80
C HIS A 18 33.86 -40.30 19.05
N SER A 19 34.26 -39.04 19.24
CA SER A 19 33.64 -38.23 20.29
C SER A 19 32.19 -37.91 19.94
N VAL A 20 31.94 -37.50 18.69
CA VAL A 20 30.62 -37.06 18.21
C VAL A 20 30.31 -37.65 16.84
N VAL A 21 29.08 -38.14 16.66
CA VAL A 21 28.57 -38.56 15.36
C VAL A 21 27.41 -37.66 14.94
N VAL A 22 27.41 -37.22 13.69
CA VAL A 22 26.37 -36.41 13.06
C VAL A 22 25.67 -37.25 11.98
N ILE A 23 24.35 -37.42 12.08
CA ILE A 23 23.56 -38.16 11.08
C ILE A 23 22.93 -37.18 10.09
N GLY A 24 23.32 -37.24 8.82
CA GLY A 24 22.73 -36.48 7.70
C GLY A 24 23.56 -35.26 7.28
N GLY A 25 23.82 -35.15 5.98
CA GLY A 25 24.66 -34.15 5.30
C GLY A 25 23.91 -32.98 4.66
N GLY A 26 22.75 -32.61 5.21
CA GLY A 26 22.07 -31.37 4.84
C GLY A 26 22.65 -30.13 5.54
N TRP A 27 21.97 -28.99 5.40
CA TRP A 27 22.29 -27.73 6.09
C TRP A 27 22.64 -27.91 7.58
N SER A 28 21.74 -28.55 8.33
CA SER A 28 21.90 -28.81 9.76
C SER A 28 23.17 -29.59 10.10
N GLY A 29 23.47 -30.63 9.31
CA GLY A 29 24.60 -31.51 9.55
C GLY A 29 25.93 -30.83 9.28
N LEU A 30 26.03 -30.10 8.16
CA LEU A 30 27.23 -29.33 7.83
C LEU A 30 27.51 -28.23 8.85
N TYR A 31 26.46 -27.57 9.36
CA TYR A 31 26.58 -26.61 10.44
C TYR A 31 27.03 -27.28 11.74
N ALA A 32 26.39 -28.38 12.15
CA ALA A 32 26.77 -29.14 13.33
C ALA A 32 28.24 -29.58 13.25
N LEU A 33 28.64 -30.25 12.16
CA LEU A 33 30.00 -30.74 11.96
C LEU A 33 31.03 -29.62 12.08
N LYS A 34 30.84 -28.51 11.37
CA LYS A 34 31.76 -27.36 11.46
C LYS A 34 31.94 -26.88 12.89
N TYR A 35 30.85 -26.61 13.61
CA TYR A 35 30.96 -26.03 14.95
C TYR A 35 31.50 -27.04 15.96
N LEU A 36 31.19 -28.32 15.82
CA LEU A 36 31.77 -29.39 16.64
C LEU A 36 33.30 -29.47 16.45
N LEU A 37 33.77 -29.51 15.20
CA LEU A 37 35.20 -29.47 14.88
C LEU A 37 35.85 -28.17 15.37
N GLY A 38 35.15 -27.04 15.25
CA GLY A 38 35.62 -25.72 15.73
C GLY A 38 35.79 -25.62 17.25
N GLU A 39 35.08 -26.44 18.02
CA GLU A 39 35.28 -26.59 19.48
C GLU A 39 36.31 -27.69 19.82
N GLY A 40 37.00 -28.26 18.83
CA GLY A 40 38.04 -29.27 19.01
C GLY A 40 37.53 -30.69 19.27
N LEU A 41 36.26 -30.97 18.99
CA LEU A 41 35.69 -32.31 19.15
C LEU A 41 36.00 -33.18 17.93
N ASP A 42 36.33 -34.45 18.17
CA ASP A 42 36.41 -35.48 17.13
C ASP A 42 35.00 -35.82 16.62
N ALA A 43 34.61 -35.19 15.51
CA ALA A 43 33.26 -35.24 14.97
C ALA A 43 33.26 -35.77 13.53
N HIS A 44 32.35 -36.73 13.26
CA HIS A 44 32.18 -37.33 11.94
C HIS A 44 30.72 -37.31 11.50
N LEU A 45 30.48 -36.98 10.24
CA LEU A 45 29.17 -36.92 9.62
C LEU A 45 28.95 -38.10 8.70
N TYR A 46 27.80 -38.75 8.82
CA TYR A 46 27.39 -39.88 7.97
C TYR A 46 26.15 -39.49 7.17
N GLU A 47 26.28 -39.50 5.84
CA GLU A 47 25.21 -39.20 4.88
C GLU A 47 24.87 -40.46 4.08
N ASN A 48 23.57 -40.76 3.99
CA ASN A 48 23.04 -41.92 3.30
C ASN A 48 23.26 -41.83 1.78
N ARG A 49 23.22 -40.64 1.20
CA ARG A 49 23.30 -40.42 -0.25
C ARG A 49 24.75 -40.28 -0.72
N SER A 50 24.91 -40.33 -2.04
CA SER A 50 26.19 -40.14 -2.73
C SER A 50 26.70 -38.71 -2.74
N ASN A 51 25.93 -37.77 -2.18
CA ASN A 51 26.31 -36.37 -2.08
C ASN A 51 25.68 -35.72 -0.84
N ILE A 52 26.26 -34.61 -0.39
CA ILE A 52 25.69 -33.71 0.62
C ILE A 52 24.48 -32.96 0.05
N GLY A 53 23.84 -32.13 0.87
CA GLY A 53 22.72 -31.26 0.48
C GLY A 53 21.34 -31.74 0.95
N GLY A 54 21.23 -33.01 1.35
CA GLY A 54 20.00 -33.59 1.88
C GLY A 54 18.84 -33.46 0.88
N ILE A 55 17.76 -32.77 1.27
CA ILE A 55 16.59 -32.58 0.41
C ILE A 55 16.91 -31.80 -0.88
N TRP A 56 17.91 -30.91 -0.85
CA TRP A 56 18.26 -30.05 -1.98
C TRP A 56 19.11 -30.74 -3.05
N TYR A 57 19.60 -31.96 -2.77
CA TYR A 57 20.26 -32.77 -3.77
C TYR A 57 19.21 -33.43 -4.67
N PHE A 58 19.04 -32.91 -5.89
CA PHE A 58 18.09 -33.46 -6.85
C PHE A 58 18.54 -34.83 -7.37
N ASP A 59 17.57 -35.69 -7.64
CA ASP A 59 17.76 -37.02 -8.22
C ASP A 59 16.69 -37.25 -9.27
N GLU A 60 17.06 -37.72 -10.45
CA GLU A 60 16.10 -38.04 -11.50
C GLU A 60 15.28 -39.29 -11.17
N ASN A 61 15.81 -40.18 -10.32
CA ASN A 61 15.09 -41.39 -9.92
C ASN A 61 13.90 -41.07 -9.00
N GLU A 62 12.68 -41.38 -9.44
CA GLU A 62 11.44 -41.13 -8.69
C GLU A 62 11.35 -41.93 -7.38
N ASN A 63 12.11 -43.01 -7.24
CA ASN A 63 12.18 -43.82 -6.02
C ASN A 63 13.08 -43.17 -4.95
N VAL A 64 13.83 -42.13 -5.31
CA VAL A 64 14.68 -41.39 -4.39
C VAL A 64 13.97 -40.12 -3.95
N SER A 65 13.60 -40.11 -2.67
CA SER A 65 13.04 -38.95 -1.98
C SER A 65 13.92 -37.72 -2.15
N GLY A 66 13.33 -36.57 -2.49
CA GLY A 66 14.08 -35.33 -2.62
C GLY A 66 13.24 -34.18 -3.16
N VAL A 67 13.94 -33.18 -3.65
CA VAL A 67 13.38 -32.00 -4.30
C VAL A 67 12.98 -32.30 -5.76
N TYR A 68 12.09 -31.48 -6.32
CA TYR A 68 11.70 -31.50 -7.74
C TYR A 68 12.53 -30.49 -8.56
N LYS A 69 12.62 -30.69 -9.88
CA LYS A 69 13.62 -30.02 -10.73
C LYS A 69 13.47 -28.50 -10.79
N SER A 70 12.25 -27.98 -10.74
CA SER A 70 11.97 -26.54 -10.81
C SER A 70 12.01 -25.84 -9.45
N ALA A 71 12.40 -26.54 -8.38
CA ALA A 71 12.28 -26.01 -7.03
C ALA A 71 13.24 -24.85 -6.76
N HIS A 72 12.67 -23.82 -6.16
CA HIS A 72 13.38 -22.69 -5.58
C HIS A 72 13.02 -22.60 -4.09
N VAL A 73 13.91 -21.97 -3.31
CA VAL A 73 13.62 -21.67 -1.91
C VAL A 73 12.42 -20.71 -1.80
N THR A 74 11.61 -20.86 -0.76
CA THR A 74 10.42 -20.01 -0.54
C THR A 74 10.71 -18.77 0.29
N SER A 75 11.92 -18.66 0.83
CA SER A 75 12.37 -17.51 1.62
C SER A 75 13.62 -16.94 0.99
N SER A 76 13.80 -15.64 1.15
CA SER A 76 14.93 -14.91 0.61
C SER A 76 16.25 -15.42 1.18
N LYS A 77 17.33 -15.29 0.39
CA LYS A 77 18.69 -15.72 0.79
C LYS A 77 19.16 -15.08 2.08
N THR A 78 18.59 -13.93 2.46
CA THR A 78 18.76 -13.27 3.77
C THR A 78 18.53 -14.22 4.96
N PHE A 79 17.59 -15.17 4.87
CA PHE A 79 17.29 -16.18 5.90
C PHE A 79 18.08 -17.49 5.74
N LEU A 80 18.87 -17.62 4.67
CA LEU A 80 19.58 -18.84 4.30
C LEU A 80 21.08 -18.75 4.54
N HIS A 81 21.64 -17.54 4.61
CA HIS A 81 23.06 -17.32 4.91
C HIS A 81 23.49 -18.11 6.16
N ALA A 82 24.71 -18.64 6.14
CA ALA A 82 25.40 -18.88 7.40
C ALA A 82 25.87 -17.53 7.95
N SER A 83 25.84 -17.38 9.27
CA SER A 83 26.23 -16.15 9.95
C SER A 83 27.69 -15.73 9.69
N ASP A 84 28.54 -16.63 9.20
CA ASP A 84 29.93 -16.34 8.80
C ASP A 84 30.29 -16.69 7.35
N PHE A 85 29.33 -17.17 6.55
CA PHE A 85 29.53 -17.50 5.14
C PHE A 85 28.30 -17.03 4.33
N PRO A 86 28.33 -15.81 3.76
CA PRO A 86 27.21 -15.30 2.98
C PRO A 86 27.09 -16.01 1.64
N PHE A 87 25.90 -15.94 1.02
CA PHE A 87 25.73 -16.38 -0.36
C PHE A 87 26.48 -15.41 -1.30
N PRO A 88 26.99 -15.89 -2.44
CA PRO A 88 27.56 -15.02 -3.46
C PRO A 88 26.55 -13.96 -3.93
N LYS A 89 27.02 -12.75 -4.22
CA LYS A 89 26.15 -11.65 -4.69
C LYS A 89 25.48 -11.94 -6.05
N THR A 90 26.05 -12.85 -6.85
CA THR A 90 25.55 -13.25 -8.17
C THR A 90 24.30 -14.11 -8.10
N ILE A 91 24.03 -14.76 -6.97
CA ILE A 91 22.84 -15.60 -6.79
C ILE A 91 21.63 -14.71 -6.53
N GLY A 92 20.51 -14.99 -7.22
CA GLY A 92 19.23 -14.31 -7.03
C GLY A 92 18.68 -14.43 -5.61
N GLU A 93 17.59 -13.73 -5.30
CA GLU A 93 17.09 -13.73 -3.91
C GLU A 93 16.50 -15.08 -3.49
N PHE A 94 15.87 -15.80 -4.41
CA PHE A 94 15.30 -17.12 -4.16
C PHE A 94 16.11 -18.17 -4.92
N PRO A 95 17.26 -18.62 -4.40
CA PRO A 95 18.09 -19.60 -5.08
C PRO A 95 17.35 -20.89 -5.48
N SER A 96 17.74 -21.47 -6.62
CA SER A 96 17.32 -22.79 -7.05
C SER A 96 17.92 -23.89 -6.17
N HIS A 97 17.41 -25.11 -6.28
CA HIS A 97 18.01 -26.25 -5.56
C HIS A 97 19.48 -26.50 -5.96
N GLU A 98 19.87 -26.23 -7.20
CA GLU A 98 21.24 -26.39 -7.69
C GLU A 98 22.17 -25.34 -7.07
N GLU A 99 21.72 -24.09 -7.02
CA GLU A 99 22.47 -22.99 -6.39
C GLU A 99 22.64 -23.21 -4.89
N VAL A 100 21.62 -23.74 -4.21
CA VAL A 100 21.70 -24.17 -2.80
C VAL A 100 22.75 -25.28 -2.63
N LEU A 101 22.73 -26.30 -3.48
CA LEU A 101 23.69 -27.40 -3.41
C LEU A 101 25.12 -26.88 -3.62
N ALA A 102 25.35 -26.04 -4.63
CA ALA A 102 26.64 -25.42 -4.90
C ALA A 102 27.15 -24.58 -3.72
N TYR A 103 26.26 -23.83 -3.05
CA TYR A 103 26.61 -23.10 -1.83
C TYR A 103 27.05 -24.05 -0.71
N LEU A 104 26.36 -25.19 -0.51
CA LEU A 104 26.71 -26.16 0.52
C LEU A 104 28.04 -26.87 0.26
N HIS A 105 28.36 -27.17 -1.00
CA HIS A 105 29.70 -27.64 -1.39
C HIS A 105 30.76 -26.59 -1.06
N SER A 106 30.53 -25.34 -1.49
CA SER A 106 31.46 -24.23 -1.22
C SER A 106 31.67 -24.02 0.29
N TYR A 107 30.63 -24.21 1.09
CA TYR A 107 30.70 -24.15 2.55
C TYR A 107 31.56 -25.30 3.12
N ALA A 108 31.36 -26.52 2.66
CA ALA A 108 32.15 -27.68 3.07
C ALA A 108 33.63 -27.54 2.68
N ASP A 109 33.92 -27.01 1.50
CA ASP A 109 35.27 -26.70 1.03
C ASP A 109 35.94 -25.62 1.90
N HIS A 110 35.25 -24.50 2.10
CA HIS A 110 35.77 -23.35 2.84
C HIS A 110 36.13 -23.70 4.29
N PHE A 111 35.28 -24.50 4.95
CA PHE A 111 35.52 -24.96 6.32
C PHE A 111 36.23 -26.32 6.40
N LYS A 112 36.72 -26.85 5.27
CA LYS A 112 37.50 -28.10 5.17
C LYS A 112 36.82 -29.31 5.85
N LEU A 113 35.53 -29.51 5.58
CA LEU A 113 34.71 -30.52 6.25
C LEU A 113 34.80 -31.92 5.63
N TRP A 114 35.26 -32.04 4.37
CA TRP A 114 35.18 -33.28 3.60
C TRP A 114 35.89 -34.49 4.22
N SER A 115 37.01 -34.28 4.92
CA SER A 115 37.73 -35.36 5.61
C SER A 115 36.90 -36.06 6.69
N ASN A 116 35.84 -35.40 7.17
CA ASN A 116 34.98 -35.88 8.24
C ASN A 116 33.57 -36.24 7.74
N ILE A 117 33.35 -36.24 6.42
CA ILE A 117 32.06 -36.58 5.80
C ILE A 117 32.17 -37.95 5.12
N HIS A 118 31.32 -38.88 5.55
CA HIS A 118 31.19 -40.22 5.01
C HIS A 118 29.90 -40.32 4.20
N LEU A 119 30.02 -40.33 2.88
CA LEU A 119 28.89 -40.48 1.94
C LEU A 119 28.52 -41.96 1.78
N ASN A 120 27.34 -42.23 1.19
CA ASN A 120 26.81 -43.58 0.98
C ASN A 120 26.75 -44.44 2.25
N SER A 121 26.65 -43.80 3.41
CA SER A 121 26.78 -44.42 4.73
C SER A 121 25.46 -44.33 5.48
N LYS A 122 24.53 -45.21 5.12
CA LYS A 122 23.18 -45.21 5.70
C LYS A 122 23.19 -45.82 7.09
N ILE A 123 22.84 -45.02 8.10
CA ILE A 123 22.53 -45.54 9.44
C ILE A 123 21.16 -46.21 9.41
N VAL A 124 21.11 -47.51 9.75
CA VAL A 124 19.87 -48.28 9.81
C VAL A 124 19.35 -48.45 11.23
N ARG A 125 20.23 -48.43 12.23
CA ARG A 125 19.86 -48.62 13.63
C ARG A 125 20.81 -47.87 14.56
N VAL A 126 20.27 -47.31 15.63
CA VAL A 126 20.98 -46.69 16.74
C VAL A 126 20.56 -47.41 18.03
N GLU A 127 21.54 -47.98 18.72
CA GLU A 127 21.36 -48.67 19.99
C GLU A 127 21.59 -47.73 21.19
N PRO A 128 21.15 -48.12 22.41
CA PRO A 128 21.50 -47.41 23.63
C PRO A 128 23.03 -47.21 23.75
N GLN A 129 23.47 -46.10 24.34
CA GLN A 129 24.88 -45.66 24.38
C GLN A 129 25.44 -45.20 23.01
N TRP A 130 24.57 -44.92 22.05
CA TRP A 130 24.93 -44.33 20.75
C TRP A 130 25.89 -45.20 19.91
N SER A 131 25.63 -46.51 19.86
CA SER A 131 26.24 -47.38 18.84
C SER A 131 25.37 -47.35 17.59
N LEU A 132 25.93 -46.91 16.47
CA LEU A 132 25.25 -46.80 15.18
C LEU A 132 25.66 -47.96 14.27
N ILE A 133 24.68 -48.56 13.59
CA ILE A 133 24.88 -49.67 12.67
C ILE A 133 24.59 -49.17 11.25
N LEU A 134 25.52 -49.40 10.33
CA LEU A 134 25.37 -49.08 8.91
C LEU A 134 24.55 -50.15 8.17
N ASN A 135 24.06 -49.80 6.98
CA ASN A 135 23.27 -50.69 6.12
C ASN A 135 24.01 -51.95 5.64
N ASP A 136 25.35 -51.94 5.63
CA ASP A 136 26.14 -53.14 5.38
C ASP A 136 26.05 -54.16 6.53
N GLY A 137 25.57 -53.75 7.71
CA GLY A 137 25.47 -54.56 8.92
C GLY A 137 26.82 -54.98 9.51
N LEU A 138 27.92 -54.58 8.87
CA LEU A 138 29.27 -55.01 9.21
C LEU A 138 29.99 -53.94 10.02
N LYS A 139 29.70 -52.65 9.78
CA LYS A 139 30.37 -51.53 10.44
C LYS A 139 29.54 -50.97 11.60
N ILE A 140 30.17 -50.87 12.77
CA ILE A 140 29.60 -50.29 14.00
C ILE A 140 30.39 -49.04 14.36
N ILE A 141 29.70 -47.95 14.66
CA ILE A 141 30.32 -46.70 15.10
C ILE A 141 29.79 -46.36 16.49
N ASP A 142 30.68 -46.21 17.46
CA ASP A 142 30.33 -45.70 18.78
C ASP A 142 30.63 -44.22 18.90
N CYS A 143 29.81 -43.51 19.65
CA CYS A 143 30.13 -42.15 20.06
C CYS A 143 29.68 -41.82 21.48
N ASN A 144 30.30 -40.79 22.05
CA ASN A 144 29.87 -40.25 23.34
C ASN A 144 28.63 -39.36 23.17
N TYR A 145 28.56 -38.65 22.04
CA TYR A 145 27.50 -37.71 21.73
C TYR A 145 26.94 -37.95 20.31
N LEU A 146 25.62 -37.83 20.17
CA LEU A 146 24.93 -38.01 18.91
C LEU A 146 24.19 -36.73 18.50
N VAL A 147 24.37 -36.30 17.25
CA VAL A 147 23.62 -35.19 16.65
C VAL A 147 22.81 -35.70 15.47
N VAL A 148 21.49 -35.60 15.57
CA VAL A 148 20.56 -36.02 14.52
C VAL A 148 20.20 -34.83 13.64
N CYS A 149 20.63 -34.89 12.38
CA CYS A 149 20.40 -33.89 11.33
C CYS A 149 19.67 -34.49 10.13
N SER A 150 18.97 -35.62 10.32
CA SER A 150 18.32 -36.38 9.24
C SER A 150 17.17 -35.61 8.56
N GLY A 151 16.71 -34.49 9.13
CA GLY A 151 15.59 -33.72 8.63
C GLY A 151 14.23 -34.37 8.91
N GLN A 152 13.16 -33.67 8.52
CA GLN A 152 11.77 -34.00 8.85
C GLN A 152 10.93 -34.42 7.63
N HIS A 153 11.52 -34.44 6.44
CA HIS A 153 10.82 -34.62 5.16
C HIS A 153 11.20 -35.95 4.50
N GLN A 154 11.23 -37.03 5.29
CA GLN A 154 11.64 -38.34 4.81
C GLN A 154 10.45 -39.26 4.53
N ILE A 155 9.50 -39.33 5.45
CA ILE A 155 8.37 -40.26 5.39
C ILE A 155 7.10 -39.47 5.07
N ALA A 156 6.50 -39.77 3.91
CA ALA A 156 5.28 -39.12 3.46
C ALA A 156 4.12 -39.31 4.46
N SER A 157 3.35 -38.25 4.68
CA SER A 157 2.08 -38.35 5.39
C SER A 157 1.00 -38.77 4.39
N ASP A 158 0.71 -40.07 4.34
CA ASP A 158 -0.07 -40.66 3.26
C ASP A 158 -1.48 -41.09 3.72
N PRO A 159 -2.55 -40.41 3.28
CA PRO A 159 -3.91 -40.74 3.67
C PRO A 159 -4.56 -41.81 2.78
N ARG A 160 -3.88 -42.42 1.79
CA ARG A 160 -4.50 -43.33 0.80
C ARG A 160 -5.30 -44.48 1.40
N SER A 161 -4.85 -45.03 2.52
CA SER A 161 -5.55 -46.14 3.21
C SER A 161 -6.74 -45.69 4.06
N SER A 162 -6.91 -44.39 4.28
CA SER A 162 -7.95 -43.82 5.13
C SER A 162 -9.17 -43.35 4.33
N TYR A 163 -10.36 -43.40 4.92
CA TYR A 163 -11.56 -42.81 4.32
C TYR A 163 -11.44 -41.27 4.27
N PRO A 164 -11.83 -40.60 3.16
CA PRO A 164 -12.47 -41.14 1.96
C PRO A 164 -11.50 -41.59 0.85
N PHE A 165 -10.17 -41.40 1.01
CA PHE A 165 -9.18 -41.67 -0.05
C PHE A 165 -9.12 -43.15 -0.49
N ASN A 166 -9.45 -44.08 0.39
CA ASN A 166 -9.49 -45.51 0.07
C ASN A 166 -10.59 -45.90 -0.93
N GLN A 167 -11.51 -44.99 -1.27
CA GLN A 167 -12.55 -45.18 -2.29
C GLN A 167 -12.12 -44.74 -3.70
N PHE A 168 -10.96 -44.09 -3.84
CA PHE A 168 -10.51 -43.57 -5.13
C PHE A 168 -9.95 -44.68 -6.03
N THR A 169 -10.45 -44.80 -7.25
CA THR A 169 -10.01 -45.81 -8.22
C THR A 169 -9.03 -45.29 -9.27
N GLY A 170 -8.79 -43.97 -9.31
CA GLY A 170 -7.76 -43.37 -10.16
C GLY A 170 -6.34 -43.54 -9.60
N THR A 171 -5.40 -42.76 -10.12
CA THR A 171 -3.98 -42.89 -9.73
C THR A 171 -3.57 -41.88 -8.65
N PHE A 172 -2.61 -42.26 -7.81
CA PHE A 172 -2.05 -41.40 -6.78
C PHE A 172 -0.56 -41.17 -6.98
N SER A 173 -0.08 -40.01 -6.56
CA SER A 173 1.32 -39.77 -6.24
C SER A 173 1.44 -38.89 -5.00
N HIS A 174 2.61 -38.88 -4.37
CA HIS A 174 2.93 -37.93 -3.30
C HIS A 174 3.99 -36.96 -3.79
N SER A 175 3.95 -35.72 -3.29
CA SER A 175 4.92 -34.66 -3.62
C SER A 175 6.40 -35.04 -3.48
N ILE A 176 6.73 -36.05 -2.67
CA ILE A 176 8.12 -36.53 -2.46
C ILE A 176 8.68 -37.31 -3.65
N THR A 177 7.82 -37.91 -4.47
CA THR A 177 8.19 -38.66 -5.68
C THR A 177 7.97 -37.83 -6.94
N TYR A 178 7.49 -36.57 -6.81
CA TYR A 178 7.34 -35.68 -7.93
C TYR A 178 8.70 -35.14 -8.36
N LYS A 179 9.03 -35.21 -9.66
CA LYS A 179 10.30 -34.72 -10.21
C LYS A 179 10.11 -33.64 -11.28
N THR A 180 9.13 -33.86 -12.14
CA THR A 180 8.89 -33.06 -13.35
C THR A 180 7.40 -33.11 -13.70
N PRO A 181 6.85 -32.07 -14.35
CA PRO A 181 5.48 -32.12 -14.81
C PRO A 181 5.31 -33.13 -15.95
N TYR A 182 6.33 -33.43 -16.76
CA TYR A 182 6.19 -34.18 -18.03
C TYR A 182 5.92 -35.69 -17.92
N ASP A 183 5.49 -36.18 -16.76
CA ASP A 183 5.07 -37.58 -16.59
C ASP A 183 3.68 -37.81 -17.21
N ASN A 184 3.50 -38.97 -17.87
CA ASN A 184 2.24 -39.45 -18.44
C ASN A 184 1.05 -39.41 -17.46
N LYS A 185 1.29 -39.53 -16.15
CA LYS A 185 0.25 -39.42 -15.12
C LYS A 185 -0.36 -38.01 -14.99
N PHE A 186 0.26 -37.00 -15.59
CA PHE A 186 -0.19 -35.61 -15.55
C PHE A 186 -0.67 -35.07 -16.91
N ILE A 187 -0.17 -35.62 -18.03
CA ILE A 187 -0.47 -35.13 -19.39
C ILE A 187 -1.96 -35.29 -19.74
N ASN A 188 -2.61 -34.16 -20.05
CA ASN A 188 -4.03 -34.08 -20.40
C ASN A 188 -4.96 -34.73 -19.34
N LYS A 189 -4.55 -34.73 -18.07
CA LYS A 189 -5.32 -35.28 -16.95
C LYS A 189 -5.98 -34.19 -16.13
N ARG A 190 -7.08 -34.53 -15.45
CA ARG A 190 -7.71 -33.75 -14.37
C ARG A 190 -7.04 -34.12 -13.07
N ILE A 191 -6.27 -33.19 -12.52
CA ILE A 191 -5.41 -33.45 -11.37
C ILE A 191 -5.99 -32.74 -10.14
N LEU A 192 -6.12 -33.46 -9.03
CA LEU A 192 -6.42 -32.88 -7.73
C LEU A 192 -5.16 -32.80 -6.88
N VAL A 193 -4.68 -31.60 -6.59
CA VAL A 193 -3.63 -31.32 -5.62
C VAL A 193 -4.24 -31.18 -4.24
N VAL A 194 -3.80 -31.99 -3.28
CA VAL A 194 -4.33 -32.00 -1.90
C VAL A 194 -3.30 -31.43 -0.93
N GLY A 195 -3.59 -30.27 -0.36
CA GLY A 195 -2.75 -29.62 0.64
C GLY A 195 -2.63 -28.11 0.45
N GLY A 196 -2.34 -27.39 1.54
CA GLY A 196 -2.12 -25.93 1.54
C GLY A 196 -0.66 -25.50 1.75
N GLY A 197 0.29 -26.44 1.72
CA GLY A 197 1.73 -26.13 1.87
C GLY A 197 2.34 -25.48 0.62
N GLU A 198 3.54 -24.94 0.74
CA GLU A 198 4.24 -24.27 -0.37
C GLU A 198 4.43 -25.20 -1.57
N THR A 199 4.84 -26.46 -1.32
CA THR A 199 4.94 -27.49 -2.36
C THR A 199 3.65 -27.70 -3.12
N ALA A 200 2.49 -27.65 -2.44
CA ALA A 200 1.21 -27.82 -3.12
C ALA A 200 0.93 -26.69 -4.11
N SER A 201 1.25 -25.45 -3.72
CA SER A 201 1.10 -24.28 -4.58
C SER A 201 2.06 -24.30 -5.77
N ASP A 202 3.34 -24.61 -5.54
CA ASP A 202 4.35 -24.65 -6.60
C ASP A 202 4.00 -25.71 -7.65
N LEU A 203 3.64 -26.93 -7.20
CA LEU A 203 3.26 -28.01 -8.11
C LEU A 203 1.92 -27.74 -8.83
N ALA A 204 0.94 -27.11 -8.17
CA ALA A 204 -0.30 -26.73 -8.83
C ALA A 204 -0.07 -25.66 -9.91
N VAL A 205 0.77 -24.66 -9.65
CA VAL A 205 1.19 -23.65 -10.63
C VAL A 205 1.88 -24.32 -11.82
N GLU A 206 2.87 -25.17 -11.57
CA GLU A 206 3.65 -25.84 -12.62
C GLU A 206 2.77 -26.75 -13.50
N LEU A 207 1.95 -27.61 -12.89
CA LEU A 207 1.07 -28.51 -13.62
C LEU A 207 0.02 -27.76 -14.46
N SER A 208 -0.52 -26.66 -13.92
CA SER A 208 -1.54 -25.87 -14.61
C SER A 208 -1.01 -24.99 -15.74
N ALA A 209 0.30 -24.69 -15.73
CA ALA A 209 0.96 -23.93 -16.79
C ALA A 209 1.42 -24.78 -17.98
N THR A 210 1.49 -26.10 -17.82
CA THR A 210 2.25 -26.96 -18.73
C THR A 210 1.36 -27.89 -19.55
N ILE A 211 0.84 -28.95 -18.94
CA ILE A 211 0.33 -30.13 -19.67
C ILE A 211 -0.98 -30.70 -19.11
N ALA A 212 -1.41 -30.29 -17.92
CA ALA A 212 -2.63 -30.81 -17.29
C ALA A 212 -3.88 -30.26 -17.99
N LYS A 213 -4.95 -31.07 -18.07
CA LYS A 213 -6.24 -30.64 -18.63
C LYS A 213 -6.94 -29.65 -17.70
N HIS A 214 -7.02 -30.00 -16.42
CA HIS A 214 -7.54 -29.16 -15.35
C HIS A 214 -6.78 -29.46 -14.06
N VAL A 215 -6.46 -28.42 -13.29
CA VAL A 215 -5.88 -28.57 -11.95
C VAL A 215 -6.86 -28.06 -10.91
N TYR A 216 -7.20 -28.90 -9.94
CA TYR A 216 -7.99 -28.57 -8.78
C TYR A 216 -7.07 -28.56 -7.56
N MET A 217 -7.24 -27.62 -6.63
CA MET A 217 -6.42 -27.58 -5.42
C MET A 217 -7.30 -27.49 -4.17
N SER A 218 -7.25 -28.54 -3.35
CA SER A 218 -8.04 -28.71 -2.14
C SER A 218 -7.25 -28.33 -0.89
N ILE A 219 -7.76 -27.37 -0.12
CA ILE A 219 -7.17 -26.93 1.14
C ILE A 219 -8.18 -27.12 2.27
N ARG A 220 -7.87 -28.06 3.17
CA ARG A 220 -8.69 -28.31 4.36
C ARG A 220 -8.46 -27.22 5.42
N GLY A 221 -9.53 -26.52 5.80
CA GLY A 221 -9.48 -25.47 6.85
C GLY A 221 -8.95 -24.10 6.39
N GLY A 222 -8.66 -23.96 5.09
CA GLY A 222 -8.06 -22.75 4.52
C GLY A 222 -6.62 -22.52 4.95
N GLN A 223 -5.99 -21.48 4.39
CA GLN A 223 -4.56 -21.22 4.57
C GLN A 223 -4.27 -19.73 4.36
N TRP A 224 -3.34 -19.17 5.14
CA TRP A 224 -2.82 -17.83 4.87
C TRP A 224 -1.78 -17.87 3.77
N PHE A 225 -1.93 -17.00 2.77
CA PHE A 225 -0.99 -16.83 1.66
C PHE A 225 -0.28 -15.48 1.70
N GLN A 226 0.96 -15.49 1.25
CA GLN A 226 1.87 -14.36 1.18
C GLN A 226 2.67 -14.46 -0.11
N ALA A 227 2.92 -13.34 -0.79
CA ALA A 227 3.77 -13.33 -1.98
C ALA A 227 5.24 -13.44 -1.58
N ARG A 228 6.08 -14.05 -2.43
CA ARG A 228 7.53 -14.02 -2.28
C ARG A 228 8.08 -12.60 -2.47
N LEU A 229 7.48 -11.85 -3.38
CA LEU A 229 7.86 -10.47 -3.72
C LEU A 229 6.77 -9.46 -3.36
N LEU A 230 7.18 -8.27 -2.92
CA LEU A 230 6.38 -7.06 -2.83
C LEU A 230 7.07 -5.99 -3.70
N GLY A 231 6.48 -5.70 -4.86
CA GLY A 231 7.19 -4.94 -5.90
C GLY A 231 8.42 -5.71 -6.38
N GLN A 232 9.60 -5.08 -6.34
CA GLN A 232 10.87 -5.73 -6.72
C GLN A 232 11.59 -6.40 -5.54
N GLN A 233 10.99 -6.38 -4.35
CA GLN A 233 11.70 -6.62 -3.10
C GLN A 233 11.16 -7.87 -2.41
N PRO A 234 12.02 -8.62 -1.71
CA PRO A 234 11.61 -9.84 -1.04
C PRO A 234 10.65 -9.47 0.08
N ALA A 235 9.44 -10.00 0.00
CA ALA A 235 8.39 -9.64 0.93
C ALA A 235 8.81 -9.97 2.36
N ASP A 236 9.56 -11.06 2.53
CA ASP A 236 9.99 -11.51 3.84
C ASP A 236 10.99 -10.58 4.55
N ILE A 237 11.90 -9.95 3.82
CA ILE A 237 12.75 -8.86 4.33
C ILE A 237 11.87 -7.75 4.91
N MET A 238 10.87 -7.29 4.15
CA MET A 238 9.98 -6.21 4.57
C MET A 238 9.16 -6.58 5.81
N TYR A 239 8.60 -7.78 5.85
CA TYR A 239 7.83 -8.21 7.01
C TYR A 239 8.67 -8.32 8.25
N THR A 240 9.94 -8.75 8.17
CA THR A 240 10.75 -8.82 9.39
C THR A 240 11.07 -7.47 9.97
N MET A 241 11.34 -6.47 9.13
CA MET A 241 11.56 -5.10 9.60
C MET A 241 10.32 -4.59 10.35
N LEU A 242 9.13 -4.81 9.77
CA LEU A 242 7.86 -4.41 10.35
C LEU A 242 7.54 -5.16 11.64
N MET A 243 7.61 -6.49 11.61
CA MET A 243 7.29 -7.35 12.75
C MET A 243 8.29 -7.21 13.89
N ARG A 244 9.55 -6.83 13.64
CA ARG A 244 10.52 -6.57 14.72
C ARG A 244 10.18 -5.32 15.52
N LEU A 245 9.59 -4.30 14.90
CA LEU A 245 9.14 -3.07 15.56
C LEU A 245 7.85 -3.26 16.37
N TYR A 246 6.92 -4.08 15.87
CA TYR A 246 5.57 -4.24 16.46
C TYR A 246 5.35 -5.55 17.22
N GLY A 247 6.24 -6.54 17.04
CA GLY A 247 5.95 -7.96 17.26
C GLY A 247 6.67 -8.61 18.44
N TYR A 248 6.50 -8.07 19.64
CA TYR A 248 6.68 -8.87 20.87
C TYR A 248 5.37 -9.19 21.59
N TYR A 249 4.27 -8.51 21.27
CA TYR A 249 3.01 -8.67 22.00
C TYR A 249 1.80 -8.68 21.07
N ASP A 250 1.00 -9.75 21.16
CA ASP A 250 -0.32 -9.88 20.52
C ASP A 250 -1.36 -8.98 21.24
N THR A 251 -1.07 -7.68 21.28
CA THR A 251 -1.94 -6.67 21.88
C THR A 251 -3.17 -6.43 21.01
N ILE A 252 -4.21 -5.86 21.60
CA ILE A 252 -5.42 -5.47 20.85
C ILE A 252 -5.09 -4.52 19.69
N LEU A 253 -4.10 -3.63 19.86
CA LEU A 253 -3.65 -2.68 18.83
C LEU A 253 -3.01 -3.41 17.64
N VAL A 254 -2.15 -4.40 17.90
CA VAL A 254 -1.54 -5.24 16.85
C VAL A 254 -2.59 -6.08 16.13
N ARG A 255 -3.61 -6.59 16.83
CA ARG A 255 -4.73 -7.33 16.22
C ARG A 255 -5.61 -6.44 15.34
N CYS A 256 -5.94 -5.23 15.78
CA CYS A 256 -6.67 -4.24 14.99
C CYS A 256 -5.86 -3.81 13.77
N TRP A 257 -4.58 -3.50 13.95
CA TRP A 257 -3.67 -3.15 12.87
C TRP A 257 -3.56 -4.28 11.84
N ARG A 258 -3.40 -5.55 12.27
CA ARG A 258 -3.39 -6.70 11.34
C ARG A 258 -4.65 -6.80 10.48
N ARG A 259 -5.82 -6.48 11.05
CA ARG A 259 -7.11 -6.53 10.35
C ARG A 259 -7.31 -5.32 9.41
N ILE A 260 -6.80 -4.15 9.78
CA ILE A 260 -6.90 -2.90 9.00
C ILE A 260 -5.89 -2.88 7.86
N PHE A 261 -4.70 -3.47 8.01
CA PHE A 261 -3.63 -3.39 7.00
C PHE A 261 -3.54 -4.63 6.10
N PHE A 262 -3.55 -5.85 6.66
CA PHE A 262 -3.32 -7.05 5.83
C PHE A 262 -4.56 -7.50 5.05
N VAL A 263 -5.77 -7.32 5.61
CA VAL A 263 -7.00 -7.75 4.92
C VAL A 263 -7.30 -6.89 3.69
N PRO A 264 -7.19 -5.55 3.72
CA PRO A 264 -7.36 -4.75 2.51
C PRO A 264 -6.24 -4.95 1.49
N MET A 265 -4.99 -5.15 1.94
CA MET A 265 -3.85 -5.31 1.03
C MET A 265 -3.87 -6.65 0.29
N TRP A 266 -4.32 -7.73 0.93
CA TRP A 266 -4.16 -9.09 0.41
C TRP A 266 -5.45 -9.88 0.29
N GLY A 267 -6.59 -9.30 0.64
CA GLY A 267 -7.86 -10.00 0.72
C GLY A 267 -7.96 -10.90 1.94
N VAL A 268 -9.14 -11.48 2.14
CA VAL A 268 -9.40 -12.41 3.25
C VAL A 268 -8.51 -13.65 3.09
N GLY A 269 -7.79 -14.03 4.15
CA GLY A 269 -6.83 -15.14 4.13
C GLY A 269 -5.57 -14.88 3.29
N GLY A 270 -5.37 -13.66 2.82
CA GLY A 270 -4.25 -13.35 1.95
C GLY A 270 -4.42 -13.87 0.52
N THR A 271 -5.65 -14.14 0.08
CA THR A 271 -5.97 -14.43 -1.34
C THR A 271 -7.30 -13.80 -1.78
N GLY A 272 -8.27 -13.67 -0.87
CA GLY A 272 -9.66 -13.33 -1.23
C GLY A 272 -10.46 -14.53 -1.75
N ILE A 273 -9.85 -15.71 -1.88
CA ILE A 273 -10.49 -16.94 -2.35
C ILE A 273 -11.32 -17.53 -1.22
N ARG A 274 -12.64 -17.59 -1.41
CA ARG A 274 -13.61 -17.98 -0.39
C ARG A 274 -13.41 -19.43 0.09
N GLU A 275 -13.00 -20.32 -0.79
CA GLU A 275 -12.77 -21.74 -0.56
C GLU A 275 -11.57 -21.96 0.37
N TRP A 276 -10.56 -21.10 0.27
CA TRP A 276 -9.31 -21.20 1.02
C TRP A 276 -9.24 -20.27 2.23
N THR A 277 -10.35 -19.63 2.60
CA THR A 277 -10.41 -18.73 3.76
C THR A 277 -9.98 -19.47 5.04
N PRO A 278 -8.92 -19.02 5.73
CA PRO A 278 -8.38 -19.70 6.91
C PRO A 278 -9.32 -19.56 8.11
N THR A 279 -9.37 -20.60 8.95
CA THR A 279 -10.11 -20.58 10.22
C THR A 279 -9.32 -19.94 11.37
N VAL A 280 -8.01 -19.74 11.20
CA VAL A 280 -7.13 -19.14 12.22
C VAL A 280 -6.76 -17.70 11.90
N PRO A 281 -6.49 -16.86 12.92
CA PRO A 281 -5.87 -15.56 12.70
C PRO A 281 -4.49 -15.69 12.03
N PHE A 282 -4.09 -14.66 11.29
CA PHE A 282 -2.73 -14.53 10.72
C PHE A 282 -1.63 -14.81 11.78
N LEU A 283 -0.48 -15.36 11.41
CA LEU A 283 0.61 -15.78 12.31
C LEU A 283 0.27 -16.86 13.37
N HIS A 284 -0.98 -17.30 13.51
CA HIS A 284 -1.37 -18.38 14.44
C HIS A 284 -1.47 -19.75 13.74
N GLY A 285 -0.83 -19.85 12.58
CA GLY A 285 -0.69 -21.05 11.78
C GLY A 285 0.44 -20.86 10.78
N PHE A 286 0.79 -21.94 10.10
CA PHE A 286 1.73 -21.91 8.99
C PHE A 286 1.29 -20.86 7.94
N ILE A 287 2.23 -20.23 7.24
CA ILE A 287 1.94 -19.27 6.17
C ILE A 287 2.55 -19.82 4.88
N ASN A 288 1.73 -19.91 3.83
CA ASN A 288 2.16 -20.31 2.50
C ASN A 288 2.72 -19.07 1.79
N LYS A 289 3.97 -19.14 1.33
CA LYS A 289 4.68 -18.02 0.71
C LYS A 289 4.58 -18.01 -0.83
N SER A 290 3.70 -18.83 -1.40
CA SER A 290 3.48 -18.95 -2.84
C SER A 290 2.13 -18.36 -3.25
N ARG A 291 1.95 -17.03 -3.11
CA ARG A 291 0.70 -16.34 -3.54
C ARG A 291 0.52 -16.28 -5.06
N GLU A 292 1.54 -16.57 -5.85
CA GLU A 292 1.49 -16.64 -7.33
C GLU A 292 0.38 -17.59 -7.82
N ILE A 293 -0.02 -18.56 -6.98
CA ILE A 293 -1.19 -19.41 -7.23
C ILE A 293 -2.49 -18.62 -7.48
N VAL A 294 -2.63 -17.43 -6.89
CA VAL A 294 -3.83 -16.59 -7.03
C VAL A 294 -4.03 -16.16 -8.48
N ASP A 295 -2.94 -15.89 -9.21
CA ASP A 295 -3.02 -15.51 -10.63
C ASP A 295 -3.51 -16.68 -11.48
N HIS A 296 -3.07 -17.90 -11.15
CA HIS A 296 -3.54 -19.11 -11.81
C HIS A 296 -5.01 -19.41 -11.50
N VAL A 297 -5.48 -19.05 -10.31
CA VAL A 297 -6.91 -19.12 -9.97
C VAL A 297 -7.71 -18.09 -10.77
N ALA A 298 -7.22 -16.84 -10.86
CA ALA A 298 -7.89 -15.79 -11.63
C ALA A 298 -8.00 -16.13 -13.13
N LEU A 299 -7.03 -16.86 -13.67
CA LEU A 299 -7.02 -17.35 -15.05
C LEU A 299 -7.81 -18.66 -15.25
N ASN A 300 -8.48 -19.17 -14.22
CA ASN A 300 -9.15 -20.48 -14.20
C ASN A 300 -8.22 -21.66 -14.58
N ARG A 301 -6.90 -21.50 -14.41
CA ARG A 301 -5.92 -22.58 -14.61
C ARG A 301 -5.86 -23.52 -13.41
N VAL A 302 -6.05 -22.97 -12.21
CA VAL A 302 -6.23 -23.73 -10.97
C VAL A 302 -7.61 -23.44 -10.39
N ILE A 303 -8.37 -24.48 -10.10
CA ILE A 303 -9.72 -24.36 -9.55
C ILE A 303 -9.65 -24.59 -8.04
N PRO A 304 -9.94 -23.58 -7.21
CA PRO A 304 -9.85 -23.70 -5.77
C PRO A 304 -10.98 -24.58 -5.23
N LYS A 305 -10.64 -25.49 -4.30
CA LYS A 305 -11.58 -26.38 -3.63
C LYS A 305 -11.38 -26.37 -2.11
N ARG A 306 -12.49 -26.62 -1.39
CA ARG A 306 -12.50 -26.86 0.06
C ARG A 306 -12.01 -28.28 0.37
N GLY A 307 -12.13 -28.69 1.63
CA GLY A 307 -11.83 -30.07 2.05
C GLY A 307 -12.67 -31.09 1.26
N ILE A 308 -12.09 -32.26 1.01
CA ILE A 308 -12.78 -33.39 0.39
C ILE A 308 -13.83 -33.92 1.37
N LYS A 309 -15.09 -34.03 0.93
CA LYS A 309 -16.21 -34.54 1.70
C LYS A 309 -16.40 -36.05 1.45
N THR A 310 -16.51 -36.45 0.19
CA THR A 310 -16.71 -37.84 -0.23
C THR A 310 -15.95 -38.12 -1.52
N ILE A 311 -15.52 -39.37 -1.68
CA ILE A 311 -14.97 -39.90 -2.93
C ILE A 311 -15.78 -41.13 -3.28
N ASN A 312 -16.23 -41.21 -4.52
CA ASN A 312 -16.84 -42.40 -5.10
C ASN A 312 -16.14 -42.70 -6.43
N GLU A 313 -15.29 -43.71 -6.46
CA GLU A 313 -14.43 -44.02 -7.59
C GLU A 313 -13.60 -42.80 -8.02
N GLN A 314 -13.85 -42.22 -9.20
CA GLN A 314 -13.15 -41.01 -9.68
C GLN A 314 -13.91 -39.71 -9.41
N LEU A 315 -15.12 -39.78 -8.87
CA LEU A 315 -15.98 -38.64 -8.58
C LEU A 315 -15.76 -38.15 -7.15
N ILE A 316 -15.34 -36.88 -7.03
CA ILE A 316 -14.98 -36.25 -5.75
C ILE A 316 -15.93 -35.09 -5.46
N THR A 317 -16.51 -35.08 -4.26
CA THR A 317 -17.34 -33.98 -3.76
C THR A 317 -16.61 -33.25 -2.64
N PHE A 318 -16.68 -31.92 -2.65
CA PHE A 318 -16.00 -31.05 -1.68
C PHE A 318 -16.99 -30.44 -0.69
N ASP A 319 -16.51 -30.00 0.47
CA ASP A 319 -17.35 -29.35 1.47
C ASP A 319 -18.09 -28.15 0.88
N LYS A 320 -19.40 -28.05 1.13
CA LYS A 320 -20.29 -26.98 0.62
C LYS A 320 -20.43 -26.93 -0.91
N GLU A 321 -20.05 -27.99 -1.61
CA GLU A 321 -20.31 -28.19 -3.04
C GLU A 321 -21.11 -29.48 -3.22
N GLU A 322 -22.15 -29.46 -4.04
CA GLU A 322 -23.02 -30.63 -4.27
C GLU A 322 -22.62 -31.43 -5.51
N ASN A 323 -22.09 -30.74 -6.53
CA ASN A 323 -21.73 -31.37 -7.79
C ASN A 323 -20.39 -32.11 -7.67
N PRO A 324 -20.35 -33.44 -7.91
CA PRO A 324 -19.10 -34.17 -7.95
C PRO A 324 -18.26 -33.77 -9.16
N ILE A 325 -16.94 -33.86 -9.01
CA ILE A 325 -15.96 -33.60 -10.06
C ILE A 325 -15.16 -34.86 -10.31
N GLU A 326 -15.06 -35.22 -11.58
CA GLU A 326 -14.29 -36.38 -12.00
C GLU A 326 -12.79 -36.03 -12.06
N ILE A 327 -11.96 -36.85 -11.40
CA ILE A 327 -10.52 -36.65 -11.22
C ILE A 327 -9.78 -37.91 -11.65
N ASP A 328 -8.74 -37.74 -12.47
CA ASP A 328 -7.94 -38.85 -13.00
C ASP A 328 -6.74 -39.19 -12.08
N HIS A 329 -6.17 -38.16 -11.45
CA HIS A 329 -4.97 -38.27 -10.61
C HIS A 329 -5.06 -37.40 -9.36
N ILE A 330 -4.69 -37.95 -8.20
CA ILE A 330 -4.54 -37.20 -6.94
C ILE A 330 -3.06 -37.05 -6.60
N LEU A 331 -2.60 -35.79 -6.54
CA LEU A 331 -1.26 -35.43 -6.07
C LEU A 331 -1.32 -35.01 -4.60
N LEU A 332 -0.81 -35.87 -3.73
CA LEU A 332 -0.79 -35.66 -2.28
C LEU A 332 0.37 -34.76 -1.87
N CYS A 333 0.03 -33.53 -1.48
CA CYS A 333 0.93 -32.56 -0.86
C CYS A 333 0.61 -32.42 0.64
N THR A 334 0.40 -33.57 1.29
CA THR A 334 -0.13 -33.71 2.65
C THR A 334 0.95 -33.63 3.74
N GLY A 335 2.19 -33.38 3.35
CA GLY A 335 3.33 -33.19 4.26
C GLY A 335 4.00 -34.51 4.66
N PHE A 336 4.70 -34.47 5.80
CA PHE A 336 5.59 -35.54 6.23
C PHE A 336 5.41 -35.86 7.70
N GLN A 337 5.75 -37.09 8.06
CA GLN A 337 5.76 -37.55 9.45
C GLN A 337 7.08 -37.17 10.11
N TRP A 338 7.01 -36.72 11.36
CA TRP A 338 8.21 -36.49 12.17
C TRP A 338 8.60 -37.78 12.89
N THR A 339 9.40 -38.61 12.22
CA THR A 339 9.87 -39.89 12.74
C THR A 339 11.36 -40.09 12.43
N HIS A 340 12.03 -40.87 13.26
CA HIS A 340 13.44 -41.24 13.09
C HIS A 340 13.55 -42.78 13.19
N PRO A 341 13.32 -43.50 12.08
CA PRO A 341 13.09 -44.96 12.10
C PRO A 341 14.30 -45.78 12.53
N PHE A 342 15.49 -45.17 12.59
CA PHE A 342 16.71 -45.81 13.06
C PHE A 342 16.79 -45.92 14.60
N PHE A 343 15.88 -45.30 15.36
CA PHE A 343 15.78 -45.55 16.81
C PHE A 343 14.86 -46.74 17.09
N SER A 344 15.32 -47.67 17.93
CA SER A 344 14.65 -48.95 18.18
C SER A 344 13.47 -48.90 19.17
N SER A 345 13.46 -47.97 20.14
CA SER A 345 12.40 -47.94 21.18
C SER A 345 12.24 -46.64 21.99
N THR A 346 13.05 -45.61 21.75
CA THR A 346 13.05 -44.40 22.59
C THR A 346 12.06 -43.35 22.07
N ASP A 347 11.18 -42.83 22.94
CA ASP A 347 10.37 -41.62 22.65
C ASP A 347 11.28 -40.37 22.70
N ILE A 348 12.01 -40.16 21.61
CA ILE A 348 12.99 -39.08 21.41
C ILE A 348 12.37 -37.74 21.01
N HIS A 349 11.04 -37.61 21.10
CA HIS A 349 10.34 -36.43 20.59
C HIS A 349 10.09 -35.35 21.66
N ASP A 350 10.35 -35.63 22.95
CA ASP A 350 10.33 -34.62 24.01
C ASP A 350 11.67 -33.86 24.10
N LEU A 351 11.79 -32.81 23.29
CA LEU A 351 13.03 -32.05 23.13
C LEU A 351 13.04 -30.75 23.94
N TYR A 352 14.07 -30.55 24.77
CA TYR A 352 14.32 -29.27 25.42
C TYR A 352 14.70 -28.22 24.38
N LYS A 353 13.86 -27.18 24.26
CA LYS A 353 13.97 -26.11 23.26
C LYS A 353 14.08 -26.63 21.82
N LEU A 354 13.46 -27.78 21.54
CA LEU A 354 13.55 -28.49 20.26
C LEU A 354 14.98 -28.99 19.91
N VAL A 355 15.94 -28.97 20.83
CA VAL A 355 17.34 -29.38 20.55
C VAL A 355 17.71 -30.65 21.29
N PHE A 356 17.74 -30.63 22.62
CA PHE A 356 18.28 -31.74 23.41
C PHE A 356 17.19 -32.73 23.84
N ALA A 357 17.44 -34.03 23.68
CA ALA A 357 16.50 -35.06 24.10
C ALA A 357 16.43 -35.18 25.63
N SER A 358 15.23 -35.40 26.17
CA SER A 358 15.05 -35.65 27.60
C SER A 358 15.56 -37.04 28.02
N GLY A 359 16.03 -37.17 29.26
CA GLY A 359 16.31 -38.47 29.87
C GLY A 359 17.61 -39.14 29.42
N VAL A 360 18.48 -38.43 28.72
CA VAL A 360 19.77 -38.93 28.20
C VAL A 360 20.95 -38.01 28.54
N ASP A 361 20.83 -37.25 29.64
CA ASP A 361 21.87 -36.38 30.22
C ASP A 361 22.56 -35.44 29.22
N GLY A 362 21.80 -34.98 28.22
CA GLY A 362 22.30 -34.04 27.22
C GLY A 362 23.26 -34.65 26.19
N THR A 363 23.30 -35.98 26.02
CA THR A 363 24.20 -36.64 25.07
C THR A 363 23.61 -36.78 23.65
N LEU A 364 22.30 -36.55 23.49
CA LEU A 364 21.61 -36.55 22.20
C LEU A 364 21.03 -35.16 21.89
N ALA A 365 21.35 -34.64 20.71
CA ALA A 365 20.81 -33.40 20.19
C ALA A 365 20.23 -33.57 18.78
N PHE A 366 19.25 -32.74 18.46
CA PHE A 366 18.65 -32.61 17.14
C PHE A 366 18.84 -31.20 16.62
N VAL A 367 19.26 -31.07 15.35
CA VAL A 367 19.54 -29.79 14.70
C VAL A 367 18.69 -29.66 13.43
N GLY A 368 18.10 -28.48 13.23
CA GLY A 368 17.14 -28.19 12.16
C GLY A 368 15.71 -28.64 12.46
N THR A 369 15.38 -28.83 13.73
CA THR A 369 14.04 -29.23 14.17
C THR A 369 13.06 -28.08 14.18
N ALA A 370 13.51 -26.87 14.56
CA ALA A 370 12.66 -25.70 14.67
C ALA A 370 12.21 -25.25 13.28
N ARG A 371 10.89 -25.19 13.05
CA ARG A 371 10.30 -24.72 11.80
C ARG A 371 9.70 -23.34 12.04
N PRO A 372 10.20 -22.28 11.41
CA PRO A 372 9.65 -20.97 11.69
C PRO A 372 8.29 -20.79 10.99
N VAL A 373 7.34 -20.11 11.63
CA VAL A 373 6.10 -19.62 10.97
C VAL A 373 6.46 -18.77 9.76
N PHE A 374 7.54 -18.02 9.90
CA PHE A 374 8.00 -17.02 8.99
C PHE A 374 9.54 -16.99 8.99
N GLY A 375 10.19 -16.99 7.82
CA GLY A 375 11.64 -17.17 7.66
C GLY A 375 12.00 -18.59 7.22
N SER A 376 13.25 -19.01 7.46
CA SER A 376 13.78 -20.31 7.00
C SER A 376 14.54 -21.07 8.10
N ILE A 377 14.65 -22.40 7.92
CA ILE A 377 15.28 -23.33 8.89
C ILE A 377 16.80 -23.12 9.02
N PRO A 378 17.61 -22.94 7.94
CA PRO A 378 19.07 -22.97 8.03
C PRO A 378 19.65 -22.02 9.08
N ALA A 379 19.20 -20.76 9.11
CA ALA A 379 19.72 -19.79 10.06
C ALA A 379 19.44 -20.16 11.54
N MET A 380 18.31 -20.80 11.84
CA MET A 380 18.05 -21.33 13.19
C MET A 380 18.82 -22.62 13.46
N ALA A 381 18.96 -23.49 12.46
CA ALA A 381 19.75 -24.70 12.57
C ALA A 381 21.22 -24.38 12.89
N GLU A 382 21.76 -23.29 12.35
CA GLU A 382 23.09 -22.80 12.69
C GLU A 382 23.22 -22.41 14.17
N LEU A 383 22.23 -21.69 14.71
CA LEU A 383 22.21 -21.33 16.14
C LEU A 383 22.11 -22.56 17.03
N GLN A 384 21.26 -23.53 16.65
CA GLN A 384 21.17 -24.81 17.34
C GLN A 384 22.52 -25.55 17.31
N ALA A 385 23.16 -25.65 16.15
CA ALA A 385 24.47 -26.29 15.98
C ALA A 385 25.56 -25.66 16.86
N ARG A 386 25.64 -24.32 16.89
CA ARG A 386 26.59 -23.58 17.75
C ARG A 386 26.36 -23.87 19.23
N TRP A 387 25.11 -23.93 19.66
CA TRP A 387 24.77 -24.24 21.05
C TRP A 387 25.08 -25.70 21.41
N VAL A 388 24.76 -26.64 20.52
CA VAL A 388 25.11 -28.06 20.68
C VAL A 388 26.62 -28.25 20.84
N ALA A 389 27.41 -27.65 19.96
CA ALA A 389 28.87 -27.73 20.04
C ALA A 389 29.41 -27.13 21.35
N ALA A 390 28.83 -26.01 21.81
CA ALA A 390 29.19 -25.40 23.09
C ALA A 390 28.86 -26.29 24.30
N VAL A 391 27.77 -27.05 24.24
CA VAL A 391 27.38 -27.98 25.32
C VAL A 391 28.26 -29.21 25.32
N PHE A 392 28.50 -29.83 24.15
CA PHE A 392 29.30 -31.06 24.05
C PHE A 392 30.78 -30.84 24.37
N SER A 393 31.32 -29.66 24.09
CA SER A 393 32.67 -29.27 24.52
C SER A 393 32.77 -28.90 26.00
N GLY A 394 31.63 -28.78 26.71
CA GLY A 394 31.56 -28.35 28.11
C GLY A 394 31.69 -26.84 28.32
N ARG A 395 31.84 -26.04 27.26
CA ARG A 395 31.89 -24.57 27.32
C ARG A 395 30.57 -23.95 27.84
N ARG A 396 29.45 -24.62 27.58
CA ARG A 396 28.12 -24.34 28.14
C ARG A 396 27.59 -25.59 28.84
N ARG A 397 26.71 -25.40 29.82
CA ARG A 397 26.07 -26.51 30.55
C ARG A 397 24.56 -26.39 30.45
N LEU A 398 23.89 -27.53 30.26
CA LEU A 398 22.45 -27.61 30.36
C LEU A 398 22.01 -27.42 31.83
N PRO A 399 20.82 -26.83 32.06
CA PRO A 399 20.25 -26.80 33.39
C PRO A 399 19.81 -28.21 33.81
N SER A 400 19.43 -28.39 35.08
CA SER A 400 18.97 -29.69 35.56
C SER A 400 17.71 -30.17 34.83
N GLU A 401 17.53 -31.49 34.73
CA GLU A 401 16.36 -32.09 34.06
C GLU A 401 15.03 -31.56 34.62
N LYS A 402 14.96 -31.29 35.93
CA LYS A 402 13.77 -30.68 36.57
C LYS A 402 13.42 -29.31 35.96
N VAL A 403 14.43 -28.48 35.68
CA VAL A 403 14.24 -27.16 35.05
C VAL A 403 13.89 -27.33 33.57
N MET A 404 14.57 -28.23 32.86
CA MET A 404 14.26 -28.52 31.46
C MET A 404 12.82 -29.03 31.29
N ALA A 405 12.38 -29.99 32.10
CA ALA A 405 11.03 -30.54 32.08
C ALA A 405 9.95 -29.50 32.43
N LYS A 406 10.21 -28.57 33.34
CA LYS A 406 9.30 -27.44 33.63
C LYS A 406 9.21 -26.52 32.40
N SER A 407 10.33 -26.20 31.77
CA SER A 407 10.38 -25.36 30.58
C SER A 407 9.67 -26.00 29.39
N ARG A 408 9.83 -27.31 29.15
CA ARG A 408 9.15 -28.03 28.06
C ARG A 408 7.63 -27.99 28.24
N ARG A 409 7.13 -28.29 29.45
CA ARG A 409 5.70 -28.20 29.76
C ARG A 409 5.12 -26.80 29.52
N ALA A 410 5.82 -25.76 29.97
CA ALA A 410 5.41 -24.38 29.75
C ALA A 410 5.41 -24.01 28.26
N TYR A 411 6.45 -24.44 27.52
CA TYR A 411 6.56 -24.23 26.08
C TYR A 411 5.40 -24.89 25.33
N TRP A 412 5.12 -26.17 25.59
CA TRP A 412 4.05 -26.91 24.91
C TRP A 412 2.65 -26.37 25.23
N ALA A 413 2.40 -25.95 26.47
CA ALA A 413 1.15 -25.28 26.84
C ALA A 413 0.95 -23.96 26.07
N ARG A 414 2.00 -23.15 25.94
CA ARG A 414 1.95 -21.90 25.18
C ARG A 414 1.82 -22.16 23.68
N HIS A 415 2.54 -23.16 23.15
CA HIS A 415 2.53 -23.55 21.74
C HIS A 415 1.14 -23.98 21.27
N ALA A 416 0.45 -24.83 22.05
CA ALA A 416 -0.91 -25.27 21.74
C ALA A 416 -1.92 -24.11 21.67
N ASN A 417 -1.75 -23.09 22.53
CA ASN A 417 -2.59 -21.88 22.50
C ASN A 417 -2.30 -20.99 21.29
N LEU A 418 -1.03 -20.88 20.88
CA LEU A 418 -0.62 -20.04 19.75
C LEU A 418 -0.94 -20.67 18.38
N TYR A 419 -0.87 -22.01 18.29
CA TYR A 419 -1.04 -22.74 17.03
C TYR A 419 -2.12 -23.83 17.14
N PRO A 420 -3.38 -23.48 17.40
CA PRO A 420 -4.43 -24.45 17.76
C PRO A 420 -4.76 -25.49 16.67
N HIS A 421 -4.50 -25.18 15.39
CA HIS A 421 -4.72 -26.14 14.29
C HIS A 421 -3.44 -26.88 13.88
N ASP A 422 -2.30 -26.17 13.88
CA ASP A 422 -1.04 -26.72 13.41
C ASP A 422 -0.24 -27.45 14.48
N HIS A 423 -0.47 -27.23 15.79
CA HIS A 423 0.33 -27.88 16.85
C HIS A 423 0.32 -29.41 16.79
N LYS A 424 -0.73 -30.03 16.21
CA LYS A 424 -0.79 -31.50 16.04
C LYS A 424 -0.01 -31.97 14.80
N ARG A 425 0.00 -31.17 13.73
CA ARG A 425 0.60 -31.51 12.43
C ARG A 425 2.05 -31.04 12.30
N LEU A 426 2.35 -29.85 12.83
CA LEU A 426 3.63 -29.14 12.83
C LEU A 426 4.00 -28.79 14.27
N LYS A 427 4.36 -29.80 15.06
CA LYS A 427 4.76 -29.63 16.47
C LYS A 427 5.94 -28.66 16.65
N GLN A 428 6.78 -28.51 15.62
CA GLN A 428 8.01 -27.73 15.71
C GLN A 428 7.85 -26.28 15.22
N LEU A 429 6.62 -25.81 15.02
CA LEU A 429 6.35 -24.45 14.54
C LEU A 429 6.79 -23.41 15.59
N VAL A 430 7.63 -22.45 15.23
CA VAL A 430 8.16 -21.44 16.16
C VAL A 430 8.01 -20.02 15.60
N ASN A 431 7.92 -19.04 16.51
CA ASN A 431 8.16 -17.65 16.13
C ASN A 431 9.69 -17.46 15.98
N LEU A 432 10.14 -17.07 14.79
CA LEU A 432 11.56 -16.92 14.44
C LEU A 432 12.31 -16.02 15.43
N PHE A 433 11.76 -14.86 15.75
CA PHE A 433 12.42 -13.85 16.58
C PHE A 433 12.61 -14.37 18.00
N GLU A 434 11.51 -14.82 18.62
CA GLU A 434 11.52 -15.31 19.99
C GLU A 434 12.42 -16.53 20.13
N TYR A 435 12.31 -17.50 19.23
CA TYR A 435 13.11 -18.72 19.30
C TYR A 435 14.60 -18.43 19.11
N SER A 436 14.96 -17.60 18.13
CA SER A 436 16.36 -17.26 17.86
C SER A 436 16.99 -16.49 19.03
N ASP A 437 16.25 -15.59 19.68
CA ASP A 437 16.71 -14.89 20.88
C ASP A 437 16.91 -15.85 22.06
N VAL A 438 15.99 -16.81 22.25
CA VAL A 438 16.08 -17.83 23.30
C VAL A 438 17.33 -18.72 23.12
N ILE A 439 17.64 -19.14 21.90
CA ILE A 439 18.87 -19.90 21.62
C ILE A 439 20.11 -19.00 21.70
N GLY A 440 20.00 -17.75 21.23
CA GLY A 440 21.04 -16.75 21.35
C GLY A 440 21.43 -16.46 22.80
N ASP A 441 20.48 -16.44 23.72
CA ASP A 441 20.72 -16.30 25.16
C ASP A 441 21.43 -17.51 25.76
N GLU A 442 21.02 -18.73 25.41
CA GLU A 442 21.69 -19.98 25.85
C GLU A 442 23.15 -20.06 25.38
N LEU A 443 23.42 -19.58 24.17
CA LEU A 443 24.76 -19.51 23.61
C LEU A 443 25.55 -18.30 24.15
N GLY A 444 24.85 -17.25 24.60
CA GLY A 444 25.40 -15.98 25.08
C GLY A 444 25.86 -15.05 23.95
N VAL A 445 25.17 -15.07 22.81
CA VAL A 445 25.49 -14.29 21.60
C VAL A 445 24.34 -13.39 21.16
N ARG A 446 23.35 -13.19 22.05
CA ARG A 446 22.26 -12.26 21.80
C ARG A 446 22.82 -10.84 21.65
N VAL A 447 22.30 -10.11 20.67
CA VAL A 447 22.71 -8.73 20.39
C VAL A 447 22.49 -7.87 21.62
N ALA A 448 23.52 -7.11 22.02
CA ALA A 448 23.47 -6.22 23.18
C ALA A 448 22.75 -4.90 22.83
N LEU A 449 21.46 -4.96 22.46
CA LEU A 449 20.69 -3.82 21.97
C LEU A 449 20.73 -2.61 22.92
N PHE A 450 20.61 -2.83 24.23
CA PHE A 450 20.66 -1.73 25.21
C PHE A 450 22.03 -1.05 25.23
N TYR A 451 23.12 -1.83 25.17
CA TYR A 451 24.48 -1.28 25.08
C TYR A 451 24.66 -0.48 23.79
N LEU A 452 24.22 -1.02 22.65
CA LEU A 452 24.30 -0.36 21.36
C LEU A 452 23.47 0.93 21.33
N PHE A 453 22.30 0.98 21.98
CA PHE A 453 21.47 2.18 22.04
C PHE A 453 22.23 3.36 22.66
N PHE A 454 22.93 3.14 23.78
CA PHE A 454 23.67 4.20 24.47
C PHE A 454 25.05 4.49 23.89
N ARG A 455 25.77 3.47 23.40
CA ARG A 455 27.17 3.60 22.96
C ARG A 455 27.33 3.75 21.45
N HIS A 456 26.39 3.20 20.67
CA HIS A 456 26.41 3.19 19.22
C HIS A 456 25.00 3.42 18.63
N PRO A 457 24.32 4.55 18.93
CA PRO A 457 22.91 4.76 18.60
C PRO A 457 22.59 4.62 17.11
N ARG A 458 23.52 5.00 16.23
CA ARG A 458 23.40 4.79 14.78
C ARG A 458 23.41 3.31 14.41
N SER A 459 24.30 2.53 15.00
CA SER A 459 24.37 1.08 14.77
C SER A 459 23.15 0.38 15.34
N TRP A 460 22.71 0.78 16.54
CA TRP A 460 21.47 0.29 17.14
C TRP A 460 20.27 0.53 16.22
N TYR A 461 20.08 1.77 15.75
CA TYR A 461 18.99 2.10 14.83
C TYR A 461 19.06 1.27 13.55
N ARG A 462 20.26 1.13 12.97
CA ARG A 462 20.45 0.33 11.76
C ARG A 462 20.18 -1.16 11.96
N ILE A 463 20.54 -1.73 13.11
CA ILE A 463 20.35 -3.15 13.45
C ILE A 463 18.90 -3.47 13.82
N TYR A 464 18.25 -2.57 14.54
CA TYR A 464 16.96 -2.85 15.15
C TYR A 464 15.79 -2.28 14.35
N CYS A 465 15.93 -1.07 13.80
CA CYS A 465 14.85 -0.35 13.12
C CYS A 465 14.94 -0.36 11.60
N ALA A 466 16.15 -0.42 11.02
CA ALA A 466 16.35 -0.20 9.59
C ALA A 466 16.86 -1.42 8.80
N SER A 467 16.95 -2.60 9.41
CA SER A 467 17.41 -3.83 8.75
C SER A 467 16.48 -5.02 9.01
N PRO A 468 16.43 -5.99 8.08
CA PRO A 468 15.68 -7.23 8.29
C PRO A 468 16.30 -8.10 9.38
N TRP A 469 15.58 -9.15 9.76
CA TRP A 469 16.22 -10.24 10.50
C TRP A 469 17.24 -10.96 9.62
N SER A 470 18.42 -11.25 10.16
CA SER A 470 19.44 -12.05 9.47
C SER A 470 20.28 -12.82 10.49
N PRO A 471 20.87 -13.96 10.13
CA PRO A 471 21.73 -14.76 11.02
C PRO A 471 22.98 -14.00 11.52
N PHE A 472 23.46 -13.00 10.76
CA PHE A 472 24.61 -12.17 11.13
C PHE A 472 24.46 -11.48 12.49
N LEU A 473 23.21 -11.22 12.93
CA LEU A 473 22.91 -10.59 14.21
C LEU A 473 23.52 -11.34 15.38
N PHE A 474 23.54 -12.67 15.34
CA PHE A 474 24.07 -13.50 16.43
C PHE A 474 25.60 -13.65 16.40
N ARG A 475 26.26 -12.74 15.70
CA ARG A 475 27.70 -12.47 15.74
C ARG A 475 28.01 -11.00 16.04
N ILE A 476 27.00 -10.18 16.30
CA ILE A 476 27.14 -8.79 16.68
C ILE A 476 26.95 -8.69 18.19
N GLY A 477 28.05 -8.50 18.91
CA GLY A 477 28.06 -8.28 20.36
C GLY A 477 27.99 -6.79 20.69
N ARG A 478 29.16 -6.21 21.01
CA ARG A 478 29.33 -4.80 21.39
C ARG A 478 30.03 -3.96 20.33
N LEU A 479 30.33 -4.55 19.17
CA LEU A 479 31.17 -4.01 18.10
C LEU A 479 32.63 -3.80 18.54
N SER A 480 33.14 -4.67 19.40
CA SER A 480 34.50 -4.55 19.96
C SER A 480 35.58 -5.23 19.12
N SER A 481 35.27 -6.34 18.45
CA SER A 481 36.22 -7.08 17.61
C SER A 481 36.00 -6.81 16.12
N ASP A 482 37.01 -7.10 15.31
CA ASP A 482 36.89 -6.96 13.86
C ASP A 482 35.91 -7.98 13.25
N ASP A 483 35.78 -9.16 13.86
CA ASP A 483 34.75 -10.14 13.50
C ASP A 483 33.33 -9.61 13.74
N GLU A 484 33.09 -8.93 14.87
CA GLU A 484 31.80 -8.31 15.16
C GLU A 484 31.51 -7.16 14.18
N LYS A 485 32.51 -6.38 13.81
CA LYS A 485 32.37 -5.32 12.79
C LYS A 485 32.10 -5.89 11.41
N LEU A 486 32.75 -6.99 11.04
CA LEU A 486 32.50 -7.69 9.77
C LEU A 486 31.10 -8.29 9.73
N ALA A 487 30.64 -8.91 10.82
CA ALA A 487 29.27 -9.39 10.96
C ALA A 487 28.26 -8.22 10.84
N TYR A 488 28.56 -7.08 11.43
CA TYR A 488 27.76 -5.87 11.28
C TYR A 488 27.71 -5.38 9.83
N GLN A 489 28.83 -5.34 9.11
CA GLN A 489 28.84 -4.96 7.69
C GLN A 489 28.03 -5.93 6.83
N ARG A 490 28.16 -7.25 7.06
CA ARG A 490 27.37 -8.27 6.38
C ARG A 490 25.88 -8.12 6.67
N HIS A 491 25.53 -7.82 7.92
CA HIS A 491 24.15 -7.52 8.30
C HIS A 491 23.59 -6.29 7.59
N LEU A 492 24.38 -5.21 7.46
CA LEU A 492 23.97 -4.03 6.71
C LEU A 492 23.81 -4.32 5.21
N ALA A 493 24.54 -5.28 4.65
CA ALA A 493 24.39 -5.69 3.26
C ALA A 493 23.07 -6.43 2.98
N CYS A 494 22.37 -6.90 4.02
CA CYS A 494 21.00 -7.42 3.91
C CYS A 494 19.95 -6.31 3.89
N ILE A 495 20.32 -5.06 4.13
CA ILE A 495 19.42 -3.93 3.94
C ILE A 495 19.25 -3.77 2.42
N PRO A 496 18.01 -3.77 1.90
CA PRO A 496 17.76 -3.47 0.49
C PRO A 496 18.49 -2.19 0.08
N GLU A 497 19.16 -2.21 -1.09
CA GLU A 497 19.83 -1.02 -1.61
C GLU A 497 18.84 0.16 -1.68
N LYS A 498 19.38 1.38 -1.58
CA LYS A 498 18.57 2.62 -1.48
C LYS A 498 17.60 2.81 -2.64
N ASP A 499 17.78 2.09 -3.72
CA ASP A 499 16.74 1.93 -4.73
C ASP A 499 15.63 0.99 -4.22
N GLN A 500 14.55 1.65 -3.81
CA GLN A 500 13.21 1.20 -4.17
C GLN A 500 12.54 0.09 -3.31
N ALA A 501 12.81 0.00 -2.01
CA ALA A 501 12.05 -0.88 -1.10
C ALA A 501 11.49 -0.16 0.13
N PHE A 502 12.36 0.55 0.84
CA PHE A 502 11.96 1.35 2.00
C PHE A 502 11.36 2.68 1.54
N HIS A 503 11.95 3.26 0.48
CA HIS A 503 11.30 4.31 -0.30
C HIS A 503 10.05 3.75 -0.97
N ARG A 504 10.07 2.65 -1.75
CA ARG A 504 8.84 2.06 -2.32
C ARG A 504 7.83 1.45 -1.35
N TYR A 505 8.10 1.18 -0.09
CA TYR A 505 7.01 0.80 0.82
C TYR A 505 6.24 2.06 1.25
N ASN A 506 6.97 3.17 1.42
CA ASN A 506 6.36 4.50 1.45
C ASN A 506 5.78 4.89 0.07
N ASP A 507 6.43 4.60 -1.06
CA ASP A 507 6.02 5.00 -2.41
C ASP A 507 5.01 4.02 -3.03
N VAL A 508 4.85 2.77 -2.60
CA VAL A 508 3.77 1.87 -3.07
C VAL A 508 2.52 2.12 -2.24
N MET A 509 2.68 2.56 -0.98
CA MET A 509 1.57 3.06 -0.16
C MET A 509 1.21 4.53 -0.46
N LEU A 510 2.11 5.34 -1.05
CA LEU A 510 1.87 6.77 -1.35
C LEU A 510 1.96 7.17 -2.84
N SER A 511 2.85 6.57 -3.64
CA SER A 511 3.10 6.97 -5.05
C SER A 511 2.31 6.21 -6.11
N ALA A 512 1.62 5.10 -5.80
CA ALA A 512 0.84 4.40 -6.82
C ALA A 512 -0.39 5.17 -7.32
N TYR A 513 -0.65 6.41 -6.86
CA TYR A 513 -1.63 7.27 -7.53
C TYR A 513 -1.35 8.78 -7.55
N ASN A 514 -0.40 9.35 -6.77
CA ASN A 514 -0.52 10.78 -6.44
C ASN A 514 0.68 11.72 -6.66
N ASP A 515 1.91 11.24 -6.89
CA ASP A 515 3.10 12.13 -6.91
C ASP A 515 4.02 12.01 -8.14
N ILE A 516 3.47 11.61 -9.29
CA ILE A 516 4.13 11.88 -10.58
C ILE A 516 3.64 13.25 -11.05
N TYR A 517 4.56 14.20 -11.23
CA TYR A 517 4.26 15.45 -11.92
C TYR A 517 3.77 15.12 -13.33
N PHE A 518 2.67 15.75 -13.72
CA PHE A 518 2.02 15.50 -14.99
C PHE A 518 2.88 16.14 -16.09
N GLU A 519 3.70 15.32 -16.77
CA GLU A 519 4.56 15.74 -17.88
C GLU A 519 3.92 15.32 -19.22
N PHE A 520 3.89 16.23 -20.19
CA PHE A 520 3.36 16.00 -21.53
C PHE A 520 4.28 16.58 -22.58
N GLU A 521 4.38 15.88 -23.70
CA GLU A 521 5.13 16.38 -24.86
C GLU A 521 4.24 17.28 -25.73
N THR A 522 2.92 17.10 -25.69
CA THR A 522 1.97 17.85 -26.53
C THR A 522 0.68 18.30 -25.81
N TYR A 523 0.07 19.38 -26.31
CA TYR A 523 -1.24 19.87 -25.85
C TYR A 523 -2.36 18.83 -25.99
N GLU A 524 -2.33 18.02 -27.05
CA GLU A 524 -3.33 16.98 -27.28
C GLU A 524 -3.23 15.83 -26.27
N GLU A 525 -2.03 15.50 -25.78
CA GLU A 525 -1.86 14.53 -24.70
C GLU A 525 -2.40 15.08 -23.38
N PHE A 526 -2.06 16.33 -23.04
CA PHE A 526 -2.59 17.03 -21.87
C PHE A 526 -4.12 17.01 -21.88
N ARG A 527 -4.71 17.38 -23.02
CA ARG A 527 -6.16 17.42 -23.24
C ARG A 527 -6.81 16.04 -23.12
N LYS A 528 -6.26 15.01 -23.77
CA LYS A 528 -6.81 13.64 -23.73
C LYS A 528 -6.77 13.04 -22.33
N GLU A 529 -5.67 13.22 -21.60
CA GLU A 529 -5.58 12.71 -20.23
C GLU A 529 -6.52 13.46 -19.28
N ARG A 530 -6.65 14.78 -19.42
CA ARG A 530 -7.64 15.55 -18.67
C ARG A 530 -9.06 15.04 -18.92
N LEU A 531 -9.44 14.82 -20.19
CA LEU A 531 -10.78 14.33 -20.54
C LEU A 531 -11.06 12.94 -19.95
N LYS A 532 -10.06 12.05 -19.88
CA LYS A 532 -10.19 10.76 -19.18
C LYS A 532 -10.48 10.95 -17.70
N LEU A 533 -9.79 11.87 -17.03
CA LEU A 533 -10.03 12.19 -15.61
C LEU A 533 -11.42 12.84 -15.38
N ASN A 534 -11.86 13.71 -16.29
CA ASN A 534 -13.16 14.38 -16.22
C ASN A 534 -14.33 13.38 -16.30
N TYR A 535 -14.31 12.48 -17.29
CA TYR A 535 -15.43 11.57 -17.54
C TYR A 535 -15.48 10.38 -16.57
N ASP A 536 -14.34 9.81 -16.18
CA ASP A 536 -14.34 8.57 -15.40
C ASP A 536 -14.53 8.75 -13.88
N SER A 537 -14.32 9.96 -13.32
CA SER A 537 -14.44 10.18 -11.87
C SER A 537 -15.42 11.26 -11.44
N THR A 538 -15.51 12.40 -12.13
CA THR A 538 -16.32 13.56 -11.67
C THR A 538 -17.79 13.44 -12.09
N LEU A 539 -18.06 13.28 -13.38
CA LEU A 539 -19.45 13.12 -13.86
C LEU A 539 -20.06 11.80 -13.41
N LYS A 540 -19.29 10.69 -13.38
CA LYS A 540 -19.75 9.43 -12.78
C LYS A 540 -20.13 9.58 -11.31
N LEU A 541 -19.35 10.32 -10.53
CA LEU A 541 -19.70 10.61 -9.14
C LEU A 541 -21.01 11.40 -9.09
N TRP A 542 -21.13 12.49 -9.85
CA TRP A 542 -22.34 13.32 -9.93
C TRP A 542 -23.62 12.50 -10.18
N TYR A 543 -23.59 11.55 -11.11
CA TYR A 543 -24.75 10.69 -11.37
C TYR A 543 -24.97 9.59 -10.33
N SER A 544 -23.92 9.15 -9.64
CA SER A 544 -24.03 8.16 -8.55
C SER A 544 -24.63 8.75 -7.27
N LEU A 545 -24.65 10.09 -7.14
CA LEU A 545 -25.18 10.76 -5.96
C LEU A 545 -26.70 10.57 -5.85
N PRO A 546 -27.21 10.25 -4.64
CA PRO A 546 -28.64 10.18 -4.38
C PRO A 546 -29.41 11.43 -4.82
N ASN A 547 -30.66 11.24 -5.27
CA ASN A 547 -31.52 12.35 -5.73
C ASN A 547 -32.15 13.15 -4.58
N GLY A 548 -32.17 12.61 -3.36
CA GLY A 548 -32.68 13.28 -2.17
C GLY A 548 -31.59 13.99 -1.40
N LEU A 549 -31.96 14.85 -0.44
CA LEU A 549 -30.99 15.45 0.48
C LEU A 549 -30.22 14.36 1.24
N PRO A 550 -28.97 14.63 1.67
CA PRO A 550 -28.19 13.63 2.39
C PRO A 550 -28.97 13.13 3.60
N THR A 551 -29.34 11.85 3.59
CA THR A 551 -29.91 11.20 4.76
C THR A 551 -28.82 11.13 5.81
N LEU A 552 -29.03 11.80 6.94
CA LEU A 552 -28.18 11.64 8.12
C LEU A 552 -28.38 10.21 8.65
N ASP A 553 -27.79 9.21 7.99
CA ASP A 553 -27.89 7.82 8.41
C ASP A 553 -27.24 7.66 9.79
N ASN A 554 -28.03 7.07 10.66
CA ASN A 554 -27.99 7.15 12.11
C ASN A 554 -26.90 6.26 12.74
N ASN A 555 -25.76 6.02 12.08
CA ASN A 555 -24.70 5.19 12.66
C ASN A 555 -23.26 5.72 12.50
N LEU A 556 -22.95 6.52 11.47
CA LEU A 556 -21.65 7.21 11.41
C LEU A 556 -21.65 8.52 12.22
N VAL A 557 -22.77 9.24 12.22
CA VAL A 557 -22.94 10.53 12.94
C VAL A 557 -23.37 10.31 14.41
N ARG A 558 -23.96 9.16 14.73
CA ARG A 558 -24.59 8.91 16.04
C ARG A 558 -23.61 8.62 17.19
N ARG A 559 -22.34 8.32 16.90
CA ARG A 559 -21.31 8.12 17.95
C ARG A 559 -20.77 9.44 18.52
N GLN A 560 -21.10 10.60 17.95
CA GLN A 560 -20.81 11.90 18.53
C GLN A 560 -22.04 12.84 18.55
N THR A 561 -22.84 12.64 19.60
CA THR A 561 -23.39 13.75 20.40
C THR A 561 -24.69 14.45 19.95
N ILE A 562 -25.81 13.72 19.99
CA ILE A 562 -27.20 14.27 19.98
C ILE A 562 -27.45 15.26 21.15
N LYS A 563 -26.68 15.16 22.25
CA LYS A 563 -26.75 16.08 23.40
C LYS A 563 -26.04 17.43 23.15
N GLN A 564 -25.08 17.50 22.24
CA GLN A 564 -24.40 18.75 21.82
C GLN A 564 -25.15 19.46 20.70
N GLN A 565 -25.86 18.73 19.82
CA GLN A 565 -26.59 19.34 18.71
C GLN A 565 -27.85 20.11 19.14
N ARG A 566 -28.58 19.64 20.18
CA ARG A 566 -29.67 20.44 20.78
C ARG A 566 -29.19 21.73 21.46
N ALA A 567 -27.91 21.80 21.84
CA ALA A 567 -27.25 23.02 22.33
C ALA A 567 -26.70 23.90 21.17
N ARG A 568 -26.28 23.31 20.04
CA ARG A 568 -25.90 24.01 18.80
C ARG A 568 -27.06 24.81 18.20
N LEU A 569 -28.25 24.21 18.11
CA LEU A 569 -29.45 24.86 17.57
C LEU A 569 -29.92 26.08 18.40
N ARG A 570 -29.65 26.09 19.72
CA ARG A 570 -29.92 27.27 20.57
C ARG A 570 -28.81 28.34 20.50
N LYS A 571 -27.58 27.97 20.11
CA LYS A 571 -26.42 28.87 20.01
C LYS A 571 -26.26 29.53 18.63
N MET A 572 -26.90 29.00 17.59
CA MET A 572 -26.89 29.56 16.23
C MET A 572 -27.68 30.87 16.05
N LYS A 573 -28.48 31.27 17.05
CA LYS A 573 -29.01 32.65 17.16
C LYS A 573 -27.89 33.72 17.19
N PHE A 574 -26.64 33.32 17.43
CA PHE A 574 -25.47 34.21 17.48
C PHE A 574 -24.85 34.50 16.09
N PHE A 575 -25.13 33.73 15.03
CA PHE A 575 -24.65 34.11 13.70
C PHE A 575 -25.46 35.27 13.10
N ALA A 576 -26.76 35.35 13.43
CA ALA A 576 -27.54 36.57 13.23
C ALA A 576 -26.92 37.77 13.97
N PHE A 577 -26.31 37.52 15.14
CA PHE A 577 -25.49 38.49 15.90
C PHE A 577 -24.12 38.79 15.22
N PHE A 578 -23.49 37.81 14.56
CA PHE A 578 -22.25 37.98 13.78
C PHE A 578 -22.45 38.86 12.54
N CYS A 579 -23.57 38.67 11.81
CA CYS A 579 -23.96 39.54 10.70
C CYS A 579 -24.42 40.94 11.16
N THR A 580 -24.97 41.09 12.37
CA THR A 580 -25.30 42.41 12.94
C THR A 580 -24.11 43.13 13.60
N LEU A 581 -23.08 42.41 14.05
CA LEU A 581 -21.82 42.98 14.58
C LEU A 581 -21.01 43.71 13.51
N PHE A 582 -21.00 43.18 12.28
CA PHE A 582 -20.38 43.87 11.14
C PHE A 582 -21.16 45.11 10.69
N LYS A 583 -22.46 45.22 11.03
CA LYS A 583 -23.28 46.41 10.77
C LYS A 583 -23.12 47.53 11.81
N LYS A 584 -22.57 47.28 13.00
CA LYS A 584 -22.46 48.30 14.07
C LYS A 584 -21.10 48.33 14.76
N THR A 585 -20.28 49.30 14.34
CA THR A 585 -19.23 50.01 15.09
C THR A 585 -17.98 49.24 15.55
N PHE A 586 -16.84 49.64 14.96
CA PHE A 586 -15.73 50.34 15.63
C PHE A 586 -15.52 50.01 17.14
N LEU A 587 -14.33 49.45 17.45
CA LEU A 587 -13.63 49.29 18.75
C LEU A 587 -13.49 47.90 19.40
N LYS A 588 -12.20 47.58 19.63
CA LYS A 588 -11.55 46.64 20.59
C LYS A 588 -11.23 45.20 20.13
N LYS A 589 -9.91 44.96 20.01
CA LYS A 589 -9.16 43.67 19.90
C LYS A 589 -9.70 42.49 20.75
N LYS A 590 -10.42 42.76 21.84
CA LYS A 590 -10.91 41.75 22.79
C LYS A 590 -12.22 41.06 22.38
N ILE A 591 -12.96 41.63 21.43
CA ILE A 591 -14.26 41.08 20.95
C ILE A 591 -14.04 40.15 19.75
N GLN A 592 -13.05 40.45 18.89
CA GLN A 592 -12.69 39.62 17.73
C GLN A 592 -12.24 38.20 18.12
N SER A 593 -11.41 38.05 19.16
CA SER A 593 -10.96 36.73 19.64
C SER A 593 -12.09 35.90 20.28
N LYS A 594 -13.10 36.54 20.87
CA LYS A 594 -14.26 35.86 21.45
C LYS A 594 -15.25 35.36 20.39
N GLY A 595 -15.49 36.14 19.33
CA GLY A 595 -16.29 35.70 18.18
C GLY A 595 -15.63 34.54 17.44
N PHE A 596 -14.30 34.57 17.31
CA PHE A 596 -13.49 33.51 16.70
C PHE A 596 -13.53 32.20 17.47
N ARG A 597 -13.35 32.28 18.79
CA ARG A 597 -13.41 31.11 19.67
C ARG A 597 -14.78 30.41 19.58
N LEU A 598 -15.86 31.20 19.49
CA LEU A 598 -17.23 30.69 19.39
C LEU A 598 -17.56 30.10 18.01
N TRP A 599 -16.97 30.63 16.93
CA TRP A 599 -17.07 30.07 15.56
C TRP A 599 -16.49 28.65 15.49
N ASN A 600 -15.28 28.47 16.03
CA ASN A 600 -14.61 27.17 16.11
C ASN A 600 -15.36 26.19 17.03
N GLU A 601 -15.87 26.65 18.18
CA GLU A 601 -16.73 25.84 19.06
C GLU A 601 -18.06 25.42 18.39
N THR A 602 -18.64 26.28 17.55
CA THR A 602 -19.90 26.02 16.85
C THR A 602 -19.73 24.96 15.78
N LEU A 603 -18.61 24.99 15.04
CA LEU A 603 -18.31 24.06 13.94
C LEU A 603 -17.62 22.76 14.38
N ASN A 604 -17.28 22.60 15.67
CA ASN A 604 -16.47 21.48 16.20
C ASN A 604 -15.10 21.35 15.53
N VAL A 605 -14.58 22.43 14.94
CA VAL A 605 -13.31 22.37 14.22
C VAL A 605 -12.19 22.55 15.26
N PRO A 606 -11.20 21.65 15.29
CA PRO A 606 -10.09 21.76 16.23
C PRO A 606 -9.41 23.12 16.12
N THR A 607 -9.22 23.74 17.28
CA THR A 607 -8.71 25.10 17.40
C THR A 607 -7.21 25.11 17.13
N LEU A 608 -6.79 25.49 15.92
CA LEU A 608 -5.48 26.13 15.74
C LEU A 608 -5.39 27.33 16.70
N GLU A 609 -4.24 27.57 17.33
CA GLU A 609 -4.09 28.66 18.32
C GLU A 609 -4.58 30.00 17.75
N ASP A 610 -5.36 30.77 18.53
CA ASP A 610 -6.09 32.00 18.12
C ASP A 610 -5.20 33.00 17.32
N GLU A 611 -3.89 33.05 17.56
CA GLU A 611 -2.94 33.93 16.85
C GLU A 611 -2.63 33.48 15.41
N SER A 612 -2.60 32.18 15.13
CA SER A 612 -2.28 31.62 13.81
C SER A 612 -3.40 31.83 12.79
N LEU A 613 -4.66 31.62 13.21
CA LEU A 613 -5.85 31.90 12.39
C LEU A 613 -5.98 33.39 12.11
N TYR A 614 -5.80 34.25 13.13
CA TYR A 614 -5.83 35.70 12.94
C TYR A 614 -4.78 36.18 11.92
N GLY A 615 -3.57 35.61 11.94
CA GLY A 615 -2.52 35.86 10.95
C GLY A 615 -2.92 35.46 9.52
N ILE A 616 -3.62 34.34 9.37
CA ILE A 616 -4.14 33.85 8.08
C ILE A 616 -5.18 34.82 7.49
N TYR A 617 -6.22 35.18 8.25
CA TYR A 617 -7.26 36.09 7.74
C TYR A 617 -6.72 37.48 7.43
N LYS A 618 -5.76 37.97 8.22
CA LYS A 618 -5.04 39.22 7.92
C LYS A 618 -4.26 39.12 6.60
N SER A 619 -3.66 37.97 6.32
CA SER A 619 -2.94 37.72 5.06
C SER A 619 -3.89 37.68 3.86
N MET A 620 -5.06 37.04 3.99
CA MET A 620 -6.11 37.04 2.95
C MET A 620 -6.59 38.45 2.63
N GLY A 621 -6.88 39.26 3.66
CA GLY A 621 -7.30 40.66 3.48
C GLY A 621 -6.22 41.52 2.82
N ARG A 622 -4.95 41.32 3.22
CA ARG A 622 -3.79 42.00 2.62
C ARG A 622 -3.65 41.68 1.13
N ILE A 623 -3.66 40.39 0.75
CA ILE A 623 -3.50 39.95 -0.64
C ILE A 623 -4.67 40.45 -1.50
N THR A 624 -5.89 40.41 -0.98
CA THR A 624 -7.07 40.95 -1.67
C THR A 624 -6.91 42.45 -1.94
N THR A 625 -6.46 43.22 -0.94
CA THR A 625 -6.20 44.66 -1.07
C THR A 625 -5.06 44.94 -2.06
N GLU A 626 -4.00 44.14 -2.02
CA GLU A 626 -2.88 44.21 -2.93
C GLU A 626 -3.31 43.97 -4.39
N PHE A 627 -4.17 42.98 -4.62
CA PHE A 627 -4.74 42.69 -5.94
C PHE A 627 -5.56 43.86 -6.48
N LEU A 628 -6.50 44.38 -5.68
CA LEU A 628 -7.36 45.51 -6.07
C LEU A 628 -6.52 46.77 -6.39
N ASN A 629 -5.52 47.07 -5.55
CA ASN A 629 -4.65 48.22 -5.76
C ASN A 629 -3.73 48.04 -6.98
N LYS A 630 -3.19 46.84 -7.19
CA LYS A 630 -2.37 46.52 -8.37
C LYS A 630 -3.20 46.62 -9.65
N GLY A 631 -4.45 46.14 -9.63
CA GLY A 631 -5.41 46.25 -10.73
C GLY A 631 -5.74 47.70 -11.08
N ARG A 632 -6.09 48.52 -10.09
CA ARG A 632 -6.37 49.96 -10.30
C ARG A 632 -5.17 50.77 -10.78
N ARG A 633 -3.96 50.42 -10.35
CA ARG A 633 -2.72 51.06 -10.83
C ARG A 633 -2.39 50.68 -12.28
N TYR A 634 -2.76 49.46 -12.68
CA TYR A 634 -2.56 49.00 -14.04
C TYR A 634 -3.61 49.61 -15.00
N ASP A 635 -4.87 49.64 -14.58
CA ASP A 635 -5.96 50.22 -15.35
C ASP A 635 -6.91 51.04 -14.45
N GLU A 636 -6.79 52.36 -14.55
CA GLU A 636 -7.62 53.31 -13.80
C GLU A 636 -9.08 53.36 -14.27
N THR A 637 -9.43 52.70 -15.39
CA THR A 637 -10.78 52.70 -15.95
C THR A 637 -11.64 51.53 -15.45
N ILE A 638 -11.02 50.44 -14.96
CA ILE A 638 -11.75 49.28 -14.45
C ILE A 638 -12.40 49.61 -13.11
N SER A 639 -13.69 49.27 -12.99
CA SER A 639 -14.45 49.46 -11.77
C SER A 639 -13.98 48.51 -10.65
N TYR A 640 -14.16 48.93 -9.39
CA TYR A 640 -13.90 48.03 -8.27
C TYR A 640 -14.79 46.79 -8.27
N GLU A 641 -15.97 46.86 -8.89
CA GLU A 641 -16.87 45.71 -9.02
C GLU A 641 -16.31 44.66 -9.98
N GLU A 642 -15.78 45.07 -11.13
CA GLU A 642 -15.10 44.18 -12.09
C GLU A 642 -13.82 43.58 -11.49
N LEU A 643 -13.02 44.39 -10.78
CA LEU A 643 -11.86 43.89 -10.05
C LEU A 643 -12.25 42.90 -8.94
N PHE A 644 -13.37 43.12 -8.26
CA PHE A 644 -13.83 42.17 -7.25
C PHE A 644 -14.29 40.86 -7.86
N LYS A 645 -15.02 40.91 -8.99
CA LYS A 645 -15.43 39.72 -9.74
C LYS A 645 -14.20 38.91 -10.18
N ALA A 646 -13.19 39.59 -10.71
CA ALA A 646 -11.88 39.01 -11.05
C ALA A 646 -11.13 38.45 -9.82
N GLY A 647 -11.31 39.06 -8.65
CA GLY A 647 -10.67 38.66 -7.40
C GLY A 647 -11.24 37.41 -6.72
N ARG A 648 -12.40 36.88 -7.18
CA ARG A 648 -13.03 35.69 -6.55
C ARG A 648 -12.12 34.46 -6.63
N THR A 649 -11.47 34.24 -7.76
CA THR A 649 -10.55 33.10 -7.94
C THR A 649 -9.24 33.30 -7.17
N VAL A 650 -8.85 34.55 -6.85
CA VAL A 650 -7.71 34.83 -5.95
C VAL A 650 -7.94 34.25 -4.56
N TRP A 651 -9.17 34.27 -4.03
CA TRP A 651 -9.46 33.67 -2.72
C TRP A 651 -9.30 32.16 -2.71
N PHE A 652 -9.68 31.51 -3.80
CA PHE A 652 -9.39 30.09 -4.01
C PHE A 652 -7.88 29.84 -4.06
N MET A 653 -7.14 30.63 -4.83
CA MET A 653 -5.69 30.50 -4.96
C MET A 653 -4.97 30.66 -3.63
N ILE A 654 -5.41 31.61 -2.79
CA ILE A 654 -4.91 31.76 -1.42
C ILE A 654 -5.24 30.53 -0.57
N ALA A 655 -6.47 30.02 -0.64
CA ALA A 655 -6.86 28.81 0.08
C ALA A 655 -6.04 27.58 -0.37
N PHE A 656 -5.71 27.49 -1.66
CA PHE A 656 -4.86 26.43 -2.20
C PHE A 656 -3.39 26.58 -1.77
N GLN A 657 -2.83 27.80 -1.79
CA GLN A 657 -1.52 28.09 -1.18
C GLN A 657 -1.49 27.67 0.30
N MET A 658 -2.56 27.92 1.06
CA MET A 658 -2.68 27.48 2.45
C MET A 658 -2.72 25.95 2.60
N GLN A 659 -3.47 25.25 1.75
CA GLN A 659 -3.52 23.78 1.74
C GLN A 659 -2.17 23.15 1.40
N LEU A 660 -1.39 23.80 0.54
CA LEU A 660 -0.04 23.40 0.13
C LEU A 660 1.06 23.89 1.08
N ASN A 661 0.71 24.66 2.11
CA ASN A 661 1.66 25.29 3.02
C ASN A 661 2.71 26.15 2.29
N LEU A 662 2.28 26.85 1.23
CA LEU A 662 3.08 27.81 0.47
C LEU A 662 2.98 29.22 1.08
N PRO A 663 3.94 30.11 0.81
CA PRO A 663 3.82 31.52 1.19
C PRO A 663 2.54 32.15 0.64
N LEU A 664 1.79 32.86 1.48
CA LEU A 664 0.58 33.58 1.08
C LEU A 664 0.99 34.93 0.47
N ILE A 665 1.20 34.92 -0.85
CA ILE A 665 1.65 36.07 -1.64
C ILE A 665 0.80 36.22 -2.91
N LEU A 666 0.66 37.46 -3.39
CA LEU A 666 0.16 37.74 -4.72
C LEU A 666 1.34 37.68 -5.72
N THR A 667 1.45 36.59 -6.46
CA THR A 667 2.47 36.47 -7.53
C THR A 667 2.03 37.22 -8.79
N ASP A 668 2.93 37.41 -9.74
CA ASP A 668 2.60 38.02 -11.02
C ASP A 668 1.67 37.11 -11.84
N SER A 669 1.84 35.79 -11.75
CA SER A 669 0.99 34.77 -12.36
C SER A 669 -0.45 34.80 -11.83
N ILE A 670 -0.63 34.90 -10.50
CA ILE A 670 -1.95 35.04 -9.86
C ILE A 670 -2.60 36.34 -10.32
N PHE A 671 -1.86 37.45 -10.32
CA PHE A 671 -2.39 38.73 -10.78
C PHE A 671 -2.80 38.70 -12.26
N GLY A 672 -1.89 38.25 -13.14
CA GLY A 672 -2.09 38.20 -14.58
C GLY A 672 -3.28 37.34 -14.98
N TYR A 673 -3.39 36.12 -14.44
CA TYR A 673 -4.51 35.23 -14.74
C TYR A 673 -5.87 35.80 -14.34
N ASN A 674 -5.97 36.34 -13.12
CA ASN A 674 -7.24 36.88 -12.64
C ASN A 674 -7.63 38.19 -13.38
N MET A 675 -6.65 38.95 -13.85
CA MET A 675 -6.89 40.14 -14.68
C MET A 675 -7.16 39.81 -16.15
N LEU A 676 -7.12 38.55 -16.59
CA LEU A 676 -7.57 38.19 -17.94
C LEU A 676 -9.08 38.38 -18.09
N TYR A 677 -9.87 37.97 -17.10
CA TYR A 677 -11.35 37.98 -17.18
C TYR A 677 -11.95 39.32 -17.61
N PRO A 678 -11.62 40.47 -17.00
CA PRO A 678 -12.19 41.76 -17.41
C PRO A 678 -11.92 42.12 -18.88
N TYR A 679 -10.84 41.61 -19.48
CA TYR A 679 -10.49 41.91 -20.87
C TYR A 679 -10.98 40.83 -21.85
N THR A 680 -11.04 39.56 -21.43
CA THR A 680 -11.49 38.45 -22.28
C THR A 680 -13.00 38.37 -22.36
N ASP A 681 -13.72 38.57 -21.26
CA ASP A 681 -15.17 38.44 -21.20
C ASP A 681 -15.83 39.51 -22.08
N ASP A 682 -15.31 40.74 -22.04
CA ASP A 682 -15.70 41.86 -22.91
C ASP A 682 -15.50 41.58 -24.42
N LEU A 683 -14.63 40.64 -24.79
CA LEU A 683 -14.40 40.23 -26.18
C LEU A 683 -15.24 39.03 -26.58
N VAL A 684 -15.35 38.04 -25.69
CA VAL A 684 -16.00 36.76 -25.96
C VAL A 684 -17.52 36.89 -25.82
N ASP A 685 -18.01 37.59 -24.80
CA ASP A 685 -19.43 37.64 -24.44
C ASP A 685 -20.15 38.88 -24.99
N SER A 686 -19.44 39.94 -25.35
CA SER A 686 -20.05 41.15 -25.91
C SER A 686 -20.74 40.88 -27.26
N ASN A 687 -21.97 41.36 -27.41
CA ASN A 687 -22.70 41.32 -28.68
C ASN A 687 -22.17 42.34 -29.71
N ASP A 688 -21.36 43.30 -29.27
CA ASP A 688 -20.79 44.35 -30.13
C ASP A 688 -19.56 43.88 -30.90
N VAL A 689 -19.04 42.69 -30.59
CA VAL A 689 -17.89 42.09 -31.27
C VAL A 689 -18.38 41.08 -32.31
N SER A 690 -17.91 41.23 -33.57
CA SER A 690 -18.34 40.36 -34.66
C SER A 690 -17.91 38.91 -34.44
N ARG A 691 -18.66 37.95 -35.02
CA ARG A 691 -18.33 36.52 -34.94
C ARG A 691 -16.94 36.23 -35.52
N GLU A 692 -16.59 36.90 -36.60
CA GLU A 692 -15.28 36.79 -37.24
C GLU A 692 -14.17 37.25 -36.28
N ALA A 693 -14.35 38.41 -35.64
CA ALA A 693 -13.42 38.90 -34.62
C ALA A 693 -13.27 37.93 -33.44
N LYS A 694 -14.37 37.31 -32.96
CA LYS A 694 -14.29 36.32 -31.87
C LYS A 694 -13.50 35.07 -32.27
N VAL A 695 -13.68 34.57 -33.50
CA VAL A 695 -12.96 33.40 -34.02
C VAL A 695 -11.47 33.71 -34.23
N ASP A 696 -11.17 34.87 -34.80
CA ASP A 696 -9.79 35.31 -35.03
C ASP A 696 -9.06 35.57 -33.71
N PHE A 697 -9.73 36.16 -32.73
CA PHE A 697 -9.19 36.32 -31.38
C PHE A 697 -8.91 34.96 -30.72
N ALA A 698 -9.85 34.02 -30.79
CA ALA A 698 -9.67 32.70 -30.18
C ALA A 698 -8.46 31.95 -30.75
N LYS A 699 -8.26 32.01 -32.08
CA LYS A 699 -7.07 31.44 -32.73
C LYS A 699 -5.80 32.14 -32.28
N LEU A 700 -5.79 33.48 -32.35
CA LEU A 700 -4.64 34.31 -32.00
C LEU A 700 -4.21 34.10 -30.54
N PHE A 701 -5.17 34.04 -29.61
CA PHE A 701 -4.88 33.87 -28.20
C PHE A 701 -4.45 32.43 -27.89
N HIS A 702 -5.02 31.42 -28.56
CA HIS A 702 -4.57 30.04 -28.45
C HIS A 702 -3.12 29.86 -28.93
N GLU A 703 -2.75 30.48 -30.06
CA GLU A 703 -1.35 30.52 -30.53
C GLU A 703 -0.44 31.26 -29.53
N ARG A 704 -0.88 32.42 -29.01
CA ARG A 704 -0.13 33.17 -27.98
C ARG A 704 0.16 32.31 -26.74
N LEU A 705 -0.79 31.47 -26.35
CA LEU A 705 -0.66 30.61 -25.18
C LEU A 705 0.25 29.41 -25.45
N LEU A 706 0.15 28.72 -26.59
CA LEU A 706 0.93 27.49 -26.83
C LEU A 706 2.30 27.71 -27.48
N ILE A 707 2.44 28.70 -28.36
CA ILE A 707 3.64 28.91 -29.18
C ILE A 707 4.49 30.07 -28.65
N GLY A 708 3.89 30.97 -27.86
CA GLY A 708 4.55 32.19 -27.41
C GLY A 708 4.19 33.33 -28.35
N GLU A 709 5.12 33.80 -29.19
CA GLU A 709 4.82 34.86 -30.15
C GLU A 709 4.00 34.28 -31.33
N PRO A 710 2.81 34.80 -31.65
CA PRO A 710 1.95 34.23 -32.71
C PRO A 710 2.61 34.31 -34.10
N THR A 711 2.35 33.30 -34.94
CA THR A 711 3.09 33.06 -36.21
C THR A 711 2.35 33.47 -37.49
N TYR A 712 1.10 33.93 -37.38
CA TYR A 712 0.39 34.55 -38.51
C TYR A 712 1.18 35.77 -39.03
N ASP A 713 0.81 36.32 -40.20
CA ASP A 713 1.44 37.44 -40.95
C ASP A 713 1.77 38.74 -40.14
N SER A 714 1.55 38.72 -38.83
CA SER A 714 2.11 39.57 -37.81
C SER A 714 3.62 39.29 -37.59
N GLN A 715 4.49 40.09 -38.22
CA GLN A 715 5.89 40.30 -37.77
C GLN A 715 5.94 41.08 -36.44
N VAL A 716 5.21 40.63 -35.42
CA VAL A 716 5.12 41.33 -34.13
C VAL A 716 6.04 40.62 -33.15
N HIS A 717 7.11 41.29 -32.76
CA HIS A 717 7.94 40.91 -31.63
C HIS A 717 7.52 41.74 -30.42
N PHE A 718 6.96 41.11 -29.39
CA PHE A 718 6.60 41.77 -28.14
C PHE A 718 7.87 41.93 -27.26
N ASP A 719 8.61 43.04 -27.42
CA ASP A 719 9.96 43.26 -26.83
C ASP A 719 10.03 43.51 -25.30
N GLY A 720 8.96 43.25 -24.56
CA GLY A 720 8.94 43.39 -23.10
C GLY A 720 8.88 44.82 -22.57
N LYS A 721 8.80 45.85 -23.41
CA LYS A 721 8.35 47.21 -23.01
C LYS A 721 6.86 47.37 -23.27
N GLN A 722 6.22 48.37 -22.64
CA GLN A 722 4.78 48.68 -22.80
C GLN A 722 4.39 48.59 -24.28
N SER A 723 3.65 47.55 -24.65
CA SER A 723 3.43 47.20 -26.05
C SER A 723 2.60 48.31 -26.71
N ASN A 724 3.19 49.03 -27.67
CA ASN A 724 2.49 50.12 -28.33
C ASN A 724 1.53 49.56 -29.38
N VAL A 725 0.28 50.02 -29.35
CA VAL A 725 -0.82 49.54 -30.21
C VAL A 725 -0.49 49.73 -31.70
N ALA A 726 0.36 50.69 -32.02
CA ALA A 726 0.78 51.04 -33.38
C ALA A 726 1.65 49.95 -34.08
N GLU A 727 2.22 49.00 -33.35
CA GLU A 727 3.13 47.98 -33.92
C GLU A 727 2.42 46.65 -34.20
N LEU A 728 1.15 46.52 -33.83
CA LEU A 728 0.36 45.30 -33.97
C LEU A 728 -0.28 45.15 -35.35
N LYS A 729 0.30 44.32 -36.22
CA LYS A 729 -0.33 43.88 -37.47
C LYS A 729 -1.41 42.83 -37.17
N LEU A 730 -2.59 43.27 -36.74
CA LEU A 730 -3.75 42.40 -36.48
C LEU A 730 -4.63 42.23 -37.75
N PRO A 731 -5.35 41.10 -37.87
CA PRO A 731 -6.43 40.95 -38.85
C PRO A 731 -7.40 42.13 -38.79
N SER A 732 -7.96 42.51 -39.94
CA SER A 732 -8.91 43.64 -40.05
C SER A 732 -10.10 43.52 -39.09
N SER A 733 -10.53 42.30 -38.80
CA SER A 733 -11.58 41.96 -37.85
C SER A 733 -11.24 42.33 -36.38
N LEU A 734 -9.95 42.36 -36.02
CA LEU A 734 -9.45 42.59 -34.67
C LEU A 734 -8.91 44.00 -34.43
N GLN A 735 -8.79 44.84 -35.46
CA GLN A 735 -8.20 46.18 -35.31
C GLN A 735 -8.94 47.06 -34.30
N SER A 736 -10.27 46.97 -34.23
CA SER A 736 -11.08 47.71 -33.25
C SER A 736 -10.84 47.27 -31.80
N GLN A 737 -10.21 46.11 -31.60
CA GLN A 737 -9.94 45.49 -30.30
C GLN A 737 -8.45 45.51 -29.94
N ALA A 738 -7.59 46.17 -30.72
CA ALA A 738 -6.13 46.13 -30.57
C ALA A 738 -5.65 46.50 -29.15
N ASN A 739 -6.22 47.56 -28.55
CA ASN A 739 -5.91 47.98 -27.19
C ASN A 739 -6.20 46.90 -26.14
N ARG A 740 -7.28 46.13 -26.32
CA ARG A 740 -7.66 45.04 -25.41
C ARG A 740 -6.73 43.85 -25.56
N ILE A 741 -6.37 43.50 -26.81
CA ILE A 741 -5.44 42.42 -27.11
C ILE A 741 -4.06 42.68 -26.51
N VAL A 742 -3.57 43.94 -26.57
CA VAL A 742 -2.34 44.35 -25.86
C VAL A 742 -2.41 44.02 -24.38
N LYS A 743 -3.50 44.44 -23.70
CA LYS A 743 -3.67 44.20 -22.26
C LYS A 743 -3.71 42.70 -21.93
N ILE A 744 -4.37 41.90 -22.76
CA ILE A 744 -4.42 40.43 -22.61
C ILE A 744 -3.02 39.83 -22.73
N PHE A 745 -2.23 40.27 -23.70
CA PHE A 745 -0.88 39.76 -23.90
C PHE A 745 0.08 40.21 -22.80
N ASP A 746 -0.11 41.42 -22.27
CA ASP A 746 0.60 41.90 -21.09
C ASP A 746 0.25 41.07 -19.85
N MET A 747 -1.00 40.60 -19.70
CA MET A 747 -1.36 39.65 -18.63
C MET A 747 -0.66 38.29 -18.79
N VAL A 748 -0.49 37.80 -20.02
CA VAL A 748 0.32 36.60 -20.28
C VAL A 748 1.80 36.83 -19.93
N LYS A 749 2.35 38.04 -20.15
CA LYS A 749 3.71 38.38 -19.73
C LYS A 749 3.88 38.38 -18.21
N PHE A 750 2.89 38.85 -17.46
CA PHE A 750 2.90 38.69 -16.00
C PHE A 750 3.01 37.22 -15.58
N ILE A 751 2.36 36.30 -16.30
CA ILE A 751 2.50 34.86 -16.04
C ILE A 751 3.92 34.36 -16.40
N GLU A 752 4.50 34.84 -17.50
CA GLU A 752 5.86 34.53 -17.95
C GLU A 752 6.97 35.07 -17.02
N ASN A 753 6.66 36.02 -16.13
CA ASN A 753 7.58 36.49 -15.09
C ASN A 753 7.87 35.38 -14.08
N ASP A 754 6.84 34.63 -13.69
CA ASP A 754 6.95 33.55 -12.71
C ASP A 754 7.27 32.20 -13.36
N TRP A 755 6.72 31.93 -14.56
CA TRP A 755 6.83 30.64 -15.23
C TRP A 755 7.38 30.79 -16.65
N LYS A 756 8.67 30.49 -16.88
CA LYS A 756 9.27 30.61 -18.22
C LYS A 756 8.70 29.58 -19.19
N ARG A 757 8.55 30.00 -20.46
CA ARG A 757 8.19 29.11 -21.58
C ARG A 757 9.33 28.17 -21.94
N GLY A 758 9.00 26.99 -22.44
CA GLY A 758 9.94 25.94 -22.82
C GLY A 758 10.30 25.01 -21.65
N GLY A 759 10.23 23.71 -21.90
CA GLY A 759 10.67 22.68 -20.97
C GLY A 759 9.64 22.35 -19.89
N GLU A 760 9.97 22.65 -18.65
CA GLU A 760 9.35 22.00 -17.49
C GLU A 760 8.05 22.67 -16.96
N TYR A 761 7.62 23.78 -17.57
CA TYR A 761 6.42 24.54 -17.19
C TYR A 761 5.38 24.65 -18.31
N GLU A 762 5.52 23.87 -19.39
CA GLU A 762 4.57 23.85 -20.51
C GLU A 762 3.13 23.55 -20.06
N GLY A 763 2.97 22.77 -18.97
CA GLY A 763 1.67 22.50 -18.35
C GLY A 763 0.90 23.76 -17.92
N VAL A 764 1.59 24.85 -17.54
CA VAL A 764 0.96 26.15 -17.22
C VAL A 764 0.23 26.67 -18.45
N TYR A 765 0.91 26.71 -19.59
CA TYR A 765 0.38 27.27 -20.83
C TYR A 765 -0.67 26.38 -21.48
N MET A 766 -0.47 25.06 -21.44
CA MET A 766 -1.48 24.08 -21.85
C MET A 766 -2.76 24.21 -21.01
N SER A 767 -2.64 24.45 -19.70
CA SER A 767 -3.80 24.65 -18.82
C SER A 767 -4.57 25.94 -19.13
N LEU A 768 -3.86 27.04 -19.43
CA LEU A 768 -4.45 28.31 -19.85
C LEU A 768 -5.16 28.19 -21.21
N ALA A 769 -4.55 27.49 -22.17
CA ALA A 769 -5.16 27.21 -23.46
C ALA A 769 -6.44 26.37 -23.30
N THR A 770 -6.43 25.43 -22.35
CA THR A 770 -7.59 24.57 -22.05
C THR A 770 -8.77 25.36 -21.49
N ILE A 771 -8.57 26.23 -20.49
CA ILE A 771 -9.67 27.06 -19.97
C ILE A 771 -10.20 28.02 -21.03
N HIS A 772 -9.33 28.60 -21.86
CA HIS A 772 -9.76 29.44 -22.97
C HIS A 772 -10.62 28.65 -23.98
N GLU A 773 -10.20 27.44 -24.37
CA GLU A 773 -11.00 26.56 -25.24
C GLU A 773 -12.35 26.19 -24.60
N SER A 774 -12.38 25.90 -23.30
CA SER A 774 -13.61 25.59 -22.57
C SER A 774 -14.55 26.80 -22.46
N GLN A 775 -14.04 28.02 -22.30
CA GLN A 775 -14.84 29.25 -22.37
C GLN A 775 -15.46 29.42 -23.76
N MET A 776 -14.69 29.22 -24.83
CA MET A 776 -15.21 29.28 -26.20
C MET A 776 -16.30 28.23 -26.46
N LYS A 777 -16.13 27.01 -25.95
CA LYS A 777 -17.16 25.95 -26.00
C LYS A 777 -18.41 26.30 -25.20
N SER A 778 -18.29 27.10 -24.13
CA SER A 778 -19.47 27.49 -23.33
C SER A 778 -20.49 28.32 -24.10
N THR A 779 -20.10 28.93 -25.24
CA THR A 779 -21.05 29.53 -26.19
C THR A 779 -22.07 28.53 -26.77
N LEU A 780 -21.78 27.22 -26.74
CA LEU A 780 -22.74 26.15 -27.09
C LEU A 780 -23.91 26.05 -26.11
N GLN A 781 -23.78 26.60 -24.91
CA GLN A 781 -24.88 26.65 -23.93
C GLN A 781 -25.87 27.79 -24.23
N HIS A 782 -25.57 28.71 -25.17
CA HIS A 782 -26.52 29.73 -25.61
C HIS A 782 -27.52 29.12 -26.60
N ALA A 783 -28.80 29.07 -26.25
CA ALA A 783 -29.85 28.70 -27.19
C ALA A 783 -30.15 29.90 -28.11
N ARG A 784 -29.75 29.82 -29.39
CA ARG A 784 -30.10 30.83 -30.39
C ARG A 784 -31.54 30.62 -30.86
N THR A 785 -32.28 31.72 -31.04
CA THR A 785 -33.66 31.72 -31.53
C THR A 785 -33.82 31.19 -32.96
N GLU A 786 -32.73 31.02 -33.71
CA GLU A 786 -32.72 30.60 -35.12
C GLU A 786 -32.17 29.17 -35.35
N ASP A 787 -31.53 28.54 -34.36
CA ASP A 787 -30.95 27.19 -34.50
C ASP A 787 -31.88 26.11 -33.92
N SER A 788 -32.23 25.11 -34.73
CA SER A 788 -33.14 24.00 -34.41
C SER A 788 -32.55 22.95 -33.45
N TYR A 789 -31.41 23.22 -32.81
CA TYR A 789 -30.69 22.27 -31.97
C TYR A 789 -30.41 22.85 -30.58
N ALA A 790 -31.30 22.56 -29.62
CA ALA A 790 -31.03 22.83 -28.21
C ALA A 790 -30.00 21.81 -27.68
N PRO A 791 -28.99 22.24 -26.89
CA PRO A 791 -28.01 21.32 -26.33
C PRO A 791 -28.68 20.31 -25.41
N THR A 792 -28.30 19.04 -25.53
CA THR A 792 -28.78 17.98 -24.64
C THR A 792 -28.26 18.18 -23.22
N MET A 793 -28.97 17.65 -22.21
CA MET A 793 -28.51 17.71 -20.80
C MET A 793 -27.06 17.21 -20.65
N THR A 794 -26.71 16.11 -21.35
CA THR A 794 -25.35 15.56 -21.34
C THR A 794 -24.31 16.52 -21.91
N GLN A 795 -24.64 17.29 -22.95
CA GLN A 795 -23.74 18.31 -23.50
C GLN A 795 -23.57 19.48 -22.53
N VAL A 796 -24.65 19.92 -21.88
CA VAL A 796 -24.59 20.98 -20.85
C VAL A 796 -23.73 20.55 -19.66
N GLU A 797 -23.92 19.32 -19.18
CA GLU A 797 -23.14 18.74 -18.07
C GLU A 797 -21.66 18.62 -18.40
N GLN A 798 -21.31 18.17 -19.62
CA GLN A 798 -19.93 18.08 -20.06
C GLN A 798 -19.27 19.46 -20.15
N VAL A 799 -19.97 20.47 -20.67
CA VAL A 799 -19.45 21.84 -20.75
C VAL A 799 -19.22 22.44 -19.37
N SER A 800 -20.16 22.27 -18.43
CA SER A 800 -19.98 22.75 -17.04
C SER A 800 -18.81 22.05 -16.34
N ALA A 801 -18.63 20.73 -16.52
CA ALA A 801 -17.48 20.00 -15.98
C ALA A 801 -16.16 20.44 -16.61
N GLU A 802 -16.11 20.59 -17.94
CA GLU A 802 -14.93 21.06 -18.66
C GLU A 802 -14.54 22.49 -18.25
N LYS A 803 -15.49 23.43 -18.15
CA LYS A 803 -15.24 24.82 -17.79
C LYS A 803 -14.77 24.95 -16.34
N GLY A 804 -15.51 24.35 -15.40
CA GLY A 804 -15.20 24.43 -13.97
C GLY A 804 -13.84 23.81 -13.63
N GLY A 805 -13.59 22.59 -14.12
CA GLY A 805 -12.34 21.88 -13.84
C GLY A 805 -11.10 22.55 -14.44
N ALA A 806 -11.20 23.06 -15.68
CA ALA A 806 -10.09 23.74 -16.34
C ALA A 806 -9.64 25.00 -15.59
N SER A 807 -10.60 25.75 -15.03
CA SER A 807 -10.32 27.00 -14.30
C SER A 807 -9.45 26.74 -13.06
N LEU A 808 -9.79 25.73 -12.25
CA LEU A 808 -9.01 25.43 -11.05
C LEU A 808 -7.70 24.70 -11.34
N ILE A 809 -7.64 23.89 -12.41
CA ILE A 809 -6.36 23.29 -12.86
C ILE A 809 -5.39 24.39 -13.28
N ALA A 810 -5.84 25.36 -14.08
CA ALA A 810 -5.02 26.51 -14.46
C ALA A 810 -4.56 27.28 -13.22
N ALA A 811 -5.46 27.52 -12.27
CA ALA A 811 -5.12 28.16 -11.01
C ALA A 811 -4.04 27.38 -10.23
N GLY A 812 -4.13 26.04 -10.17
CA GLY A 812 -3.12 25.20 -9.53
C GLY A 812 -1.74 25.27 -10.21
N PHE A 813 -1.70 25.20 -11.53
CA PHE A 813 -0.46 25.33 -12.30
C PHE A 813 0.19 26.71 -12.11
N LEU A 814 -0.61 27.78 -12.02
CA LEU A 814 -0.10 29.13 -11.80
C LEU A 814 0.52 29.33 -10.40
N ILE A 815 0.19 28.47 -9.44
CA ILE A 815 0.70 28.50 -8.06
C ILE A 815 1.99 27.69 -7.91
N GLU A 816 2.08 26.51 -8.53
CA GLU A 816 3.21 25.58 -8.32
C GLU A 816 4.09 25.35 -9.56
N GLY A 817 3.66 25.80 -10.74
CA GLY A 817 4.33 25.55 -12.02
C GLY A 817 4.15 24.13 -12.54
N ARG A 818 4.00 23.13 -11.66
CA ARG A 818 3.68 21.74 -11.99
C ARG A 818 2.69 21.15 -11.02
N LEU A 819 1.77 20.34 -11.54
CA LEU A 819 0.80 19.61 -10.74
C LEU A 819 0.99 18.10 -10.90
N THR A 820 0.64 17.37 -9.86
CA THR A 820 0.56 15.91 -9.92
C THR A 820 -0.84 15.49 -10.37
N ARG A 821 -0.97 14.23 -10.82
CA ARG A 821 -2.27 13.64 -11.21
C ARG A 821 -3.36 13.80 -10.14
N ALA A 822 -2.98 13.67 -8.87
CA ALA A 822 -3.91 13.82 -7.75
C ALA A 822 -4.40 15.25 -7.57
N LYS A 823 -3.47 16.21 -7.68
CA LYS A 823 -3.81 17.64 -7.61
C LYS A 823 -4.75 18.02 -8.74
N ILE A 824 -4.51 17.50 -9.95
CA ILE A 824 -5.39 17.73 -11.10
C ILE A 824 -6.78 17.13 -10.90
N ALA A 825 -6.88 15.88 -10.44
CA ALA A 825 -8.18 15.25 -10.17
C ALA A 825 -8.95 15.98 -9.05
N TYR A 826 -8.25 16.45 -8.01
CA TYR A 826 -8.84 17.25 -6.93
C TYR A 826 -9.36 18.60 -7.42
N LEU A 827 -8.56 19.31 -8.22
CA LEU A 827 -8.93 20.60 -8.80
C LEU A 827 -10.07 20.46 -9.81
N GLU A 828 -10.09 19.40 -10.62
CA GLU A 828 -11.19 19.10 -11.56
C GLU A 828 -12.50 18.86 -10.80
N TYR A 829 -12.46 18.06 -9.73
CA TYR A 829 -13.61 17.80 -8.86
C TYR A 829 -14.13 19.09 -8.20
N LEU A 830 -13.24 19.88 -7.60
CA LEU A 830 -13.64 21.11 -6.90
C LEU A 830 -14.13 22.17 -7.87
N GLY A 831 -13.52 22.25 -9.05
CA GLY A 831 -13.89 23.19 -10.11
C GLY A 831 -15.28 22.93 -10.65
N PHE A 832 -15.65 21.67 -10.85
CA PHE A 832 -17.03 21.32 -11.24
C PHE A 832 -18.04 21.74 -10.17
N GLY A 833 -17.77 21.47 -8.89
CA GLY A 833 -18.67 21.86 -7.80
C GLY A 833 -18.88 23.36 -7.70
N LEU A 834 -17.83 24.17 -7.88
CA LEU A 834 -17.93 25.63 -7.90
C LEU A 834 -18.69 26.14 -9.14
N GLN A 835 -18.45 25.56 -10.31
CA GLN A 835 -19.21 25.93 -11.53
C GLN A 835 -20.71 25.67 -11.35
N LEU A 836 -21.10 24.56 -10.73
CA LEU A 836 -22.51 24.27 -10.43
C LEU A 836 -23.10 25.23 -9.40
N LEU A 837 -22.30 25.70 -8.46
CA LEU A 837 -22.74 26.71 -7.49
C LEU A 837 -23.00 28.04 -8.18
N ASP A 838 -22.09 28.49 -9.05
CA ASP A 838 -22.28 29.70 -9.87
C ASP A 838 -23.53 29.57 -10.75
N ASP A 839 -23.69 28.45 -11.48
CA ASP A 839 -24.86 28.17 -12.32
C ASP A 839 -26.17 28.17 -11.50
N LEU A 840 -26.13 27.78 -10.20
CA LEU A 840 -27.28 27.84 -9.30
C LEU A 840 -27.56 29.28 -8.83
N GLN A 841 -26.53 30.08 -8.58
CA GLN A 841 -26.69 31.48 -8.19
C GLN A 841 -27.27 32.33 -9.33
N ASP A 842 -26.90 31.99 -10.57
CA ASP A 842 -27.21 32.77 -11.78
C ASP A 842 -28.47 32.29 -12.53
N VAL A 843 -29.19 31.26 -12.05
CA VAL A 843 -30.40 30.68 -12.68
C VAL A 843 -31.35 31.72 -13.28
N LYS A 844 -31.63 32.82 -12.56
CA LYS A 844 -32.56 33.87 -13.03
C LYS A 844 -31.99 34.68 -14.20
N GLU A 845 -30.70 35.00 -14.16
CA GLU A 845 -30.03 35.76 -15.22
C GLU A 845 -29.76 34.87 -16.44
N ASP A 846 -29.36 33.61 -16.21
CA ASP A 846 -29.17 32.61 -17.27
C ASP A 846 -30.46 32.35 -18.05
N MET A 847 -31.60 32.21 -17.35
CA MET A 847 -32.90 32.08 -18.01
C MET A 847 -33.25 33.30 -18.86
N LYS A 848 -32.94 34.51 -18.39
CA LYS A 848 -33.18 35.76 -19.12
C LYS A 848 -32.30 35.87 -20.37
N ASN A 849 -31.09 35.35 -20.30
CA ASN A 849 -30.11 35.36 -21.39
C ASN A 849 -30.17 34.10 -22.29
N ASN A 850 -31.18 33.24 -22.11
CA ASN A 850 -31.33 31.95 -22.81
C ASN A 850 -30.11 31.03 -22.71
N HIS A 851 -29.41 31.08 -21.56
CA HIS A 851 -28.27 30.24 -21.25
C HIS A 851 -28.75 28.93 -20.60
N ARG A 852 -28.38 27.80 -21.21
CA ARG A 852 -28.73 26.44 -20.77
C ARG A 852 -27.65 25.87 -19.84
N THR A 853 -27.94 25.86 -18.54
CA THR A 853 -27.16 25.20 -17.49
C THR A 853 -27.93 23.98 -16.97
N ILE A 854 -27.31 23.17 -16.11
CA ILE A 854 -27.99 22.00 -15.52
C ILE A 854 -29.29 22.42 -14.82
N PHE A 855 -29.29 23.58 -14.17
CA PHE A 855 -30.44 24.11 -13.43
C PHE A 855 -31.49 24.71 -14.37
N THR A 856 -31.11 25.55 -15.33
CA THR A 856 -32.09 26.15 -16.27
C THR A 856 -32.67 25.14 -17.25
N GLN A 857 -31.91 24.11 -17.64
CA GLN A 857 -32.40 22.99 -18.44
C GLN A 857 -33.38 22.11 -17.66
N THR A 858 -33.12 21.85 -16.37
CA THR A 858 -34.06 21.13 -15.50
C THR A 858 -35.42 21.83 -15.45
N LEU A 859 -35.40 23.16 -15.32
CA LEU A 859 -36.61 23.98 -15.37
C LEU A 859 -37.29 23.96 -16.74
N ALA A 860 -36.51 24.00 -17.83
CA ALA A 860 -37.04 23.91 -19.20
C ALA A 860 -37.77 22.59 -19.48
N GLU A 861 -37.35 21.51 -18.82
CA GLU A 861 -38.01 20.19 -18.87
C GLU A 861 -39.21 20.08 -17.92
N GLY A 862 -39.60 21.17 -17.25
CA GLY A 862 -40.74 21.22 -16.34
C GLY A 862 -40.50 20.55 -14.98
N ARG A 863 -39.24 20.31 -14.60
CA ARG A 863 -38.86 19.66 -13.34
C ARG A 863 -38.40 20.68 -12.30
N PRO A 864 -38.69 20.49 -10.99
CA PRO A 864 -38.18 21.38 -9.94
C PRO A 864 -36.68 21.21 -9.73
N LEU A 865 -36.03 22.22 -9.14
CA LEU A 865 -34.59 22.23 -8.84
C LEU A 865 -34.17 21.29 -7.69
N ASP A 866 -35.10 20.54 -7.12
CA ASP A 866 -34.90 19.66 -5.96
C ASP A 866 -33.69 18.73 -6.13
N VAL A 867 -33.72 17.89 -7.19
CA VAL A 867 -32.70 16.87 -7.46
C VAL A 867 -31.31 17.47 -7.73
N PRO A 868 -31.13 18.43 -8.67
CA PRO A 868 -29.80 18.99 -8.92
C PRO A 868 -29.24 19.74 -7.70
N THR A 869 -30.09 20.40 -6.91
CA THR A 869 -29.65 21.07 -5.66
C THR A 869 -29.24 20.05 -4.60
N ALA A 870 -29.99 18.97 -4.43
CA ALA A 870 -29.66 17.90 -3.49
C ALA A 870 -28.33 17.21 -3.84
N ARG A 871 -28.11 16.96 -5.14
CA ARG A 871 -26.85 16.43 -5.64
C ARG A 871 -25.70 17.40 -5.43
N LEU A 872 -25.86 18.69 -5.66
CA LEU A 872 -24.82 19.70 -5.41
C LEU A 872 -24.41 19.75 -3.93
N ILE A 873 -25.38 19.69 -3.01
CA ILE A 873 -25.09 19.65 -1.57
C ILE A 873 -24.30 18.39 -1.20
N GLN A 874 -24.72 17.22 -1.69
CA GLN A 874 -24.00 15.97 -1.46
C GLN A 874 -22.61 15.99 -2.11
N TYR A 875 -22.51 16.55 -3.30
CA TYR A 875 -21.27 16.73 -4.01
C TYR A 875 -20.31 17.55 -3.14
N CYS A 876 -20.74 18.68 -2.58
CA CYS A 876 -19.92 19.47 -1.64
C CYS A 876 -19.46 18.64 -0.43
N TYR A 877 -20.34 17.80 0.15
CA TYR A 877 -19.99 16.93 1.28
C TYR A 877 -19.02 15.79 0.95
N CYS A 878 -18.88 15.41 -0.32
CA CYS A 878 -17.90 14.41 -0.77
C CYS A 878 -16.47 14.95 -0.85
N ALA A 879 -16.25 16.26 -0.67
CA ALA A 879 -14.94 16.90 -0.83
C ALA A 879 -13.83 16.33 0.09
N PRO A 880 -14.13 15.92 1.34
CA PRO A 880 -13.15 15.24 2.20
C PRO A 880 -12.81 13.81 1.76
N ALA A 881 -13.68 13.13 1.00
CA ALA A 881 -13.49 11.74 0.59
C ALA A 881 -12.51 11.57 -0.58
N TYR A 882 -12.11 12.65 -1.25
CA TYR A 882 -10.99 12.69 -2.19
C TYR A 882 -9.63 12.77 -1.46
N GLU A 883 -9.47 11.91 -0.45
CA GLU A 883 -8.43 11.87 0.60
C GLU A 883 -7.03 11.46 0.10
N LYS A 884 -6.77 11.57 -1.21
CA LYS A 884 -5.53 11.12 -1.86
C LYS A 884 -4.41 12.16 -1.84
N PHE A 885 -4.72 13.41 -1.54
CA PHE A 885 -3.72 14.45 -1.30
C PHE A 885 -3.12 14.22 0.10
N SER A 886 -2.01 13.48 0.19
CA SER A 886 -1.31 13.31 1.46
C SER A 886 -0.77 14.65 1.93
N ASP A 887 -1.06 14.98 3.18
CA ASP A 887 -0.46 16.11 3.89
C ASP A 887 1.08 15.98 3.78
N ASP A 888 1.71 16.84 2.97
CA ASP A 888 3.16 16.99 2.91
C ASP A 888 3.68 17.19 4.34
N GLN A 889 4.85 16.62 4.67
CA GLN A 889 5.46 16.63 6.01
C GLN A 889 5.74 18.02 6.58
N ARG A 890 5.39 19.08 5.83
CA ARG A 890 5.51 20.50 6.19
C ARG A 890 4.26 21.09 6.85
N THR A 891 3.13 20.37 6.87
CA THR A 891 1.87 20.93 7.38
C THR A 891 1.88 21.11 8.90
N ILE A 892 1.49 22.31 9.33
CA ILE A 892 1.33 22.66 10.75
C ILE A 892 0.14 21.88 11.29
N SER A 893 0.39 20.95 12.22
CA SER A 893 -0.63 20.19 12.94
C SER A 893 -0.86 20.77 14.33
N ASP A 894 -2.13 20.91 14.74
CA ASP A 894 -2.45 21.27 16.11
C ASP A 894 -1.96 20.18 17.10
N ARG A 895 -1.15 20.57 18.08
CA ARG A 895 -0.51 19.64 19.04
C ARG A 895 -1.51 18.90 19.95
N LYS A 896 -2.74 19.40 20.10
CA LYS A 896 -3.76 18.79 20.98
C LYS A 896 -4.73 17.87 20.24
N THR A 897 -4.99 18.14 18.98
CA THR A 897 -6.08 17.51 18.20
C THR A 897 -5.60 16.75 16.98
N GLY A 898 -4.35 16.98 16.53
CA GLY A 898 -3.73 16.28 15.41
C GLY A 898 -4.26 16.67 14.03
N VAL A 899 -5.15 17.66 13.94
CA VAL A 899 -5.69 18.13 12.65
C VAL A 899 -4.74 19.14 12.00
N THR A 900 -4.53 18.98 10.69
CA THR A 900 -3.65 19.82 9.89
C THR A 900 -4.37 21.07 9.36
N LEU A 901 -3.61 22.14 9.08
CA LEU A 901 -4.13 23.33 8.41
C LEU A 901 -4.83 22.99 7.07
N ALA A 902 -4.29 22.04 6.31
CA ALA A 902 -4.91 21.60 5.05
C ALA A 902 -6.28 20.95 5.27
N GLN A 903 -6.42 20.07 6.27
CA GLN A 903 -7.71 19.50 6.68
C GLN A 903 -8.69 20.60 7.14
N TYR A 904 -8.22 21.57 7.92
CA TYR A 904 -9.02 22.71 8.37
C TYR A 904 -9.59 23.51 7.18
N VAL A 905 -8.74 23.86 6.21
CA VAL A 905 -9.14 24.65 5.04
C VAL A 905 -10.12 23.88 4.17
N ARG A 906 -9.89 22.57 3.92
CA ARG A 906 -10.80 21.72 3.14
C ARG A 906 -12.21 21.65 3.73
N VAL A 907 -12.32 21.40 5.04
CA VAL A 907 -13.61 21.36 5.74
C VAL A 907 -14.29 22.73 5.72
N SER A 908 -13.51 23.81 5.88
CA SER A 908 -14.04 25.17 5.83
C SER A 908 -14.60 25.53 4.45
N MET A 909 -13.90 25.17 3.38
CA MET A 909 -14.36 25.36 1.99
C MET A 909 -15.62 24.57 1.70
N MET A 910 -15.71 23.32 2.15
CA MET A 910 -16.92 22.49 2.04
C MET A 910 -18.11 23.18 2.72
N MET A 911 -17.96 23.55 3.99
CA MET A 911 -19.05 24.17 4.77
C MET A 911 -19.48 25.50 4.17
N PHE A 912 -18.51 26.31 3.69
CA PHE A 912 -18.80 27.56 3.03
C PHE A 912 -19.57 27.36 1.72
N SER A 913 -19.17 26.38 0.90
CA SER A 913 -19.87 26.05 -0.35
C SER A 913 -21.32 25.63 -0.09
N VAL A 914 -21.58 24.80 0.93
CA VAL A 914 -22.96 24.42 1.32
C VAL A 914 -23.77 25.64 1.76
N VAL A 915 -23.16 26.58 2.50
CA VAL A 915 -23.84 27.83 2.89
C VAL A 915 -24.20 28.68 1.67
N LEU A 916 -23.33 28.77 0.67
CA LEU A 916 -23.61 29.47 -0.58
C LEU A 916 -24.73 28.78 -1.38
N VAL A 917 -24.76 27.44 -1.43
CA VAL A 917 -25.87 26.70 -2.05
C VAL A 917 -27.20 27.00 -1.35
N LEU A 918 -27.22 27.00 -0.01
CA LEU A 918 -28.43 27.30 0.77
C LEU A 918 -28.89 28.76 0.60
N GLU A 919 -27.93 29.68 0.46
CA GLU A 919 -28.18 31.09 0.22
C GLU A 919 -28.80 31.30 -1.17
N ALA A 920 -28.22 30.70 -2.21
CA ALA A 920 -28.75 30.69 -3.57
C ALA A 920 -30.17 30.10 -3.60
N ALA A 921 -30.35 28.90 -3.03
CA ALA A 921 -31.64 28.23 -2.98
C ALA A 921 -32.71 29.03 -2.24
N SER A 922 -32.33 29.81 -1.22
CA SER A 922 -33.28 30.68 -0.52
C SER A 922 -33.93 31.69 -1.47
N ARG A 923 -33.20 32.19 -2.48
CA ARG A 923 -33.67 33.20 -3.45
C ARG A 923 -34.47 32.61 -4.63
N LEU A 924 -34.56 31.29 -4.70
CA LEU A 924 -35.16 30.52 -5.80
C LEU A 924 -36.37 29.69 -5.35
N GLN A 925 -37.06 30.12 -4.28
CA GLN A 925 -38.16 29.39 -3.65
C GLN A 925 -39.24 28.90 -4.64
N GLU A 926 -39.55 29.69 -5.66
CA GLU A 926 -40.53 29.42 -6.69
C GLU A 926 -40.18 28.22 -7.60
N TYR A 927 -38.92 27.78 -7.59
CA TYR A 927 -38.39 26.73 -8.45
C TYR A 927 -38.22 25.38 -7.75
N TYR A 928 -38.60 25.27 -6.47
CA TYR A 928 -38.52 24.05 -5.66
C TYR A 928 -39.90 23.50 -5.31
N SER A 929 -40.01 22.19 -5.07
CA SER A 929 -41.21 21.64 -4.45
C SER A 929 -41.37 22.13 -3.01
N LYS A 930 -42.61 22.23 -2.53
CA LYS A 930 -42.90 22.74 -1.18
C LYS A 930 -42.32 21.84 -0.10
N GLU A 931 -42.36 20.53 -0.33
CA GLU A 931 -41.84 19.49 0.56
C GLU A 931 -40.31 19.59 0.64
N PHE A 932 -39.64 19.61 -0.52
CA PHE A 932 -38.18 19.70 -0.59
C PHE A 932 -37.65 21.02 -0.02
N TYR A 933 -38.26 22.16 -0.34
CA TYR A 933 -37.82 23.46 0.16
C TYR A 933 -37.89 23.55 1.69
N ARG A 934 -38.90 22.92 2.31
CA ARG A 934 -38.99 22.80 3.77
C ARG A 934 -37.86 21.94 4.33
N GLU A 935 -37.59 20.79 3.73
CA GLU A 935 -36.51 19.89 4.14
C GLU A 935 -35.13 20.57 3.98
N LEU A 936 -34.91 21.24 2.84
CA LEU A 936 -33.71 22.02 2.55
C LEU A 936 -33.50 23.16 3.56
N SER A 937 -34.57 23.88 3.92
CA SER A 937 -34.51 24.93 4.93
C SER A 937 -34.13 24.40 6.32
N SER A 938 -34.43 23.13 6.61
CA SER A 938 -34.08 22.49 7.88
C SER A 938 -32.61 22.10 7.99
N LEU A 939 -31.92 21.92 6.85
CA LEU A 939 -30.46 21.73 6.81
C LEU A 939 -29.70 23.01 7.09
N SER A 940 -30.32 24.17 6.85
CA SER A 940 -29.67 25.45 7.02
C SER A 940 -29.53 25.84 8.48
N PRO A 941 -28.33 26.29 8.89
CA PRO A 941 -28.15 26.84 10.22
C PRO A 941 -28.81 28.22 10.40
N PHE A 942 -29.25 28.86 9.32
CA PHE A 942 -29.89 30.17 9.30
C PHE A 942 -31.30 30.07 8.73
N THR A 943 -32.18 30.99 9.14
CA THR A 943 -33.47 31.07 8.44
C THR A 943 -33.21 31.52 7.00
N PHE A 944 -34.00 31.03 6.06
CA PHE A 944 -33.87 31.45 4.66
C PHE A 944 -34.15 32.94 4.47
N ASN A 945 -34.91 33.57 5.38
CA ASN A 945 -35.07 35.02 5.39
C ASN A 945 -33.79 35.75 5.81
N ASP A 946 -33.04 35.22 6.78
CA ASP A 946 -31.74 35.76 7.16
C ASP A 946 -30.73 35.64 6.01
N LEU A 947 -30.73 34.52 5.29
CA LEU A 947 -29.85 34.30 4.13
C LEU A 947 -30.17 35.26 2.97
N LYS A 948 -31.46 35.41 2.62
CA LYS A 948 -31.92 36.42 1.65
C LYS A 948 -31.46 37.83 2.00
N ALA A 949 -31.49 38.18 3.28
CA ALA A 949 -31.12 39.52 3.77
C ALA A 949 -29.61 39.73 3.89
N ALA A 950 -28.83 38.65 4.10
CA ALA A 950 -27.40 38.73 4.37
C ALA A 950 -26.58 39.07 3.12
N ARG A 951 -27.04 38.70 1.91
CA ARG A 951 -26.28 38.86 0.65
C ARG A 951 -24.79 38.59 0.86
N VAL A 952 -24.47 37.35 1.21
CA VAL A 952 -23.18 36.97 1.85
C VAL A 952 -21.97 37.53 1.10
N GLU A 953 -21.97 37.46 -0.24
CA GLU A 953 -20.91 38.04 -1.08
C GLU A 953 -20.85 39.57 -1.04
N GLU A 954 -21.99 40.27 -1.12
CA GLU A 954 -22.05 41.73 -1.01
C GLU A 954 -21.63 42.21 0.38
N THR A 955 -21.94 41.44 1.42
CA THR A 955 -21.48 41.71 2.79
C THR A 955 -19.97 41.49 2.92
N LEU A 956 -19.42 40.42 2.33
CA LEU A 956 -17.96 40.21 2.26
C LEU A 956 -17.28 41.36 1.50
N TRP A 957 -17.86 41.79 0.38
CA TRP A 957 -17.39 42.95 -0.38
C TRP A 957 -17.43 44.23 0.44
N ALA A 958 -18.53 44.50 1.14
CA ALA A 958 -18.65 45.66 2.02
C ALA A 958 -17.64 45.63 3.17
N ILE A 959 -17.25 44.45 3.67
CA ILE A 959 -16.22 44.29 4.70
C ILE A 959 -14.83 44.58 4.14
N VAL A 960 -14.49 44.03 2.98
CA VAL A 960 -13.20 44.30 2.29
C VAL A 960 -13.11 45.79 1.96
N ARG A 961 -14.19 46.37 1.45
CA ARG A 961 -14.30 47.79 1.13
C ARG A 961 -14.15 48.69 2.35
N ASN A 962 -14.79 48.38 3.48
CA ASN A 962 -14.82 49.26 4.66
C ASN A 962 -13.70 49.03 5.69
N GLN A 963 -12.94 47.91 5.60
CA GLN A 963 -11.81 47.66 6.51
C GLN A 963 -10.46 48.13 5.94
N TRP A 964 -10.33 48.33 4.62
CA TRP A 964 -9.03 48.46 3.95
C TRP A 964 -8.96 49.53 2.85
N PHE A 965 -10.10 50.12 2.47
CA PHE A 965 -10.17 51.46 1.84
C PHE A 965 -10.68 52.46 2.88
#